data_AF-A0A1J5K6H6-F1
#
_entry.id   AF-A0A1J5K6H6-F1
#
_cell.length_a   1.000
_cell.length_b   1.000
_cell.length_c   1.000
_cell.angle_alpha   90.00
_cell.angle_beta   90.00
_cell.angle_gamma   90.00
#
_symmetry.space_group_name_H-M   'P 1'
#
loop_
_entity.id
_entity.type
_entity.pdbx_description
1 polymer ?
#
loop_
_entity_poly.entity_id
_entity_poly.type
_entity_poly.pdbx_seq_one_letter_code
_entity_poly.pdbx_strand_id
1 'polypeptide(L)'
;MKKRNWTKLGAYLSLTGLLYNCSSIPGLDRFIADDGGYRPQTAYEAWGVLNHSATSYAANALFVEEGVKVPGTNSGITYGAEKEASSSLLTRIMGPPSSTFKAQVNALDESKRQEFLKDFLSGYVKNANGYRTYVDDNGVKVDLASDVVSPDGTTRVIDLTEIKAINFETATLQELTAGFDKFLSQTGDKPMTFIKPSIRMKMFNGRLPGLSGNLFAAETGWRGRKSPDYTTWTPNYGASEKYIVSAHAHHGGQGGGWEINFKPLDTYGEFEEMVSWFRTELKQVVKDPATLEKKVKLFQAPGHQRMVFNRHPNLPEAKLAEMYRMIQTYIVVKGLQGKTGIEFANYKKIQDDAAIATLDKRYDRGVIRVEGDRWGSGTLGVEFRAGTKDLDTARFYQTALAARIASNDFSGMANIGDYNLSNPSKLTAQRISERFGVPLETAVNAKKVLADVGIKDLYQIQLWDWSGKKVPFVKSGKRKLLRSLTKDYIIQVASLSESVAHPSEVKSQVRNLGKEWAIATRISQDLEHYMRPKRNFAYNDDVLKYKPVPGRNYVTNAVDVNKIDLGIEYSGKFPVAVRGDFSKDRLGDGKKAWIQTKVDLTTDEREAIIKSVANDLKSELNGVEGPTKMDTDGHGHGLDVSYTIRDSKNRKWIVEWDGIGRSYTPEGEIIADSPRGGSIELVTPKFTPELNEMNAVYRAFEKNNVLPQLLSGGGHVNIDLAAFEGKPKQLARFLTIFHEHRGVTSLMFQHVKRTHTSEPLDLSENLVKQLKNFNGTETELKTLLYNERYFNTKFGRKTRYVQLDVSAYYQDVIPENFVTDDFDISNPTTDWRRTFRVDPRIRKAEFRMFNAPRDAMESALQVKLVRAMLNKALNEEGTLSGKVSENGHLDYVAEPKKAASDLASMCKDLGLDINEYRPAVYEGLAESEKASRSKFFMPIEERLANNPPQRGWGKAVEARSAENALNSEGREWVKGPVDELNTMTNAHRVQAAREAQQMRQNIVPARELPGQFVRTESCAELIDAIL
;
A
#
# COMPACT_ATOMS: atom_id res chain seq x y z
N MET A 1 -18.46 -23.63 -28.28
CA MET A 1 -18.52 -22.27 -27.68
C MET A 1 -17.33 -22.11 -26.73
N LYS A 2 -16.47 -21.12 -26.95
CA LYS A 2 -15.17 -20.98 -26.27
C LYS A 2 -15.29 -20.28 -24.91
N LYS A 3 -14.61 -20.85 -23.90
CA LYS A 3 -14.41 -20.32 -22.53
C LYS A 3 -13.95 -18.84 -22.58
N ARG A 4 -14.78 -17.92 -22.10
CA ARG A 4 -14.42 -16.50 -21.90
C ARG A 4 -13.66 -16.35 -20.58
N ASN A 5 -12.59 -15.54 -20.60
CA ASN A 5 -11.71 -15.23 -19.47
C ASN A 5 -12.44 -14.45 -18.36
N TRP A 6 -12.83 -15.15 -17.30
CA TRP A 6 -13.43 -14.56 -16.08
C TRP A 6 -12.42 -13.79 -15.23
N THR A 7 -11.12 -14.08 -15.35
CA THR A 7 -10.04 -13.46 -14.55
C THR A 7 -9.79 -11.98 -14.86
N LYS A 8 -10.27 -11.47 -16.00
CA LYS A 8 -10.15 -10.05 -16.36
C LYS A 8 -11.35 -9.22 -15.88
N LEU A 9 -12.48 -9.85 -15.55
CA LEU A 9 -13.71 -9.15 -15.18
C LEU A 9 -13.57 -8.38 -13.86
N GLY A 10 -12.86 -8.91 -12.86
CA GLY A 10 -12.62 -8.21 -11.59
C GLY A 10 -11.77 -6.94 -11.72
N ALA A 11 -10.77 -6.95 -12.61
CA ALA A 11 -9.96 -5.77 -12.91
C ALA A 11 -10.77 -4.71 -13.68
N TYR A 12 -11.64 -5.13 -14.59
CA TYR A 12 -12.56 -4.25 -15.31
C TYR A 12 -13.67 -3.69 -14.41
N LEU A 13 -14.22 -4.50 -13.49
CA LEU A 13 -15.24 -4.08 -12.51
C LEU A 13 -14.70 -3.07 -11.49
N SER A 14 -13.43 -3.20 -11.08
CA SER A 14 -12.77 -2.18 -10.25
C SER A 14 -12.55 -0.85 -10.99
N LEU A 15 -12.39 -0.89 -12.32
CA LEU A 15 -12.28 0.31 -13.14
C LEU A 15 -13.66 0.93 -13.46
N THR A 16 -14.71 0.12 -13.63
CA THR A 16 -16.06 0.62 -13.89
C THR A 16 -16.76 1.14 -12.65
N GLY A 17 -16.53 0.56 -11.47
CA GLY A 17 -16.99 1.12 -10.19
C GLY A 17 -16.40 2.50 -9.88
N LEU A 18 -15.18 2.78 -10.38
CA LEU A 18 -14.52 4.08 -10.29
C LEU A 18 -15.00 5.10 -11.33
N LEU A 19 -15.59 4.65 -12.45
CA LEU A 19 -16.05 5.52 -13.54
C LEU A 19 -17.56 5.81 -13.49
N TYR A 20 -18.37 4.94 -12.89
CA TYR A 20 -19.82 5.13 -12.77
C TYR A 20 -20.28 5.91 -11.54
N ASN A 21 -19.39 6.17 -10.57
CA ASN A 21 -19.76 6.87 -9.35
C ASN A 21 -19.47 8.38 -9.34
N CYS A 22 -19.02 8.98 -10.43
CA CYS A 22 -18.76 10.43 -10.51
C CYS A 22 -18.90 10.95 -11.95
N SER A 23 -20.11 10.91 -12.51
CA SER A 23 -20.43 11.66 -13.72
C SER A 23 -21.92 12.00 -13.79
N SER A 24 -22.36 12.85 -12.87
CA SER A 24 -23.51 13.76 -13.01
C SER A 24 -23.74 14.47 -11.68
N ILE A 25 -24.30 15.67 -11.74
CA ILE A 25 -24.71 16.57 -10.64
C ILE A 25 -23.74 17.76 -10.42
N PRO A 26 -24.00 18.90 -11.09
CA PRO A 26 -23.70 20.22 -10.54
C PRO A 26 -24.37 20.34 -9.17
N GLY A 27 -23.60 20.68 -8.13
CA GLY A 27 -24.12 20.79 -6.75
C GLY A 27 -23.80 19.61 -5.82
N LEU A 28 -22.87 18.71 -6.19
CA LEU A 28 -22.31 17.75 -5.24
C LEU A 28 -21.58 18.49 -4.11
N ASP A 29 -22.01 18.22 -2.86
CA ASP A 29 -21.48 18.72 -1.60
C ASP A 29 -19.96 18.91 -1.67
N ARG A 30 -19.55 20.16 -1.90
CA ARG A 30 -18.20 20.59 -1.63
C ARG A 30 -18.09 20.56 -0.11
N PHE A 31 -17.41 19.57 0.45
CA PHE A 31 -16.92 19.68 1.82
C PHE A 31 -15.73 20.68 1.84
N ILE A 32 -16.04 21.92 1.47
CA ILE A 32 -15.48 23.10 2.13
C ILE A 32 -15.89 22.91 3.59
N ALA A 33 -14.98 23.18 4.52
CA ALA A 33 -15.09 22.82 5.94
C ALA A 33 -16.25 23.48 6.73
N ASP A 34 -17.42 23.74 6.12
CA ASP A 34 -18.53 24.50 6.70
C ASP A 34 -19.91 23.82 6.72
N ASP A 35 -20.23 22.79 5.93
CA ASP A 35 -21.62 22.26 5.90
C ASP A 35 -21.82 20.92 6.66
N GLY A 36 -21.10 20.73 7.79
CA GLY A 36 -21.55 19.83 8.87
C GLY A 36 -20.68 18.64 9.31
N GLY A 37 -19.37 18.58 9.05
CA GLY A 37 -18.59 17.36 9.37
C GLY A 37 -17.09 17.57 9.62
N TYR A 38 -16.61 17.01 10.74
CA TYR A 38 -15.21 16.77 11.16
C TYR A 38 -14.07 17.64 10.58
N ARG A 39 -13.46 18.45 11.44
CA ARG A 39 -12.20 19.17 11.17
C ARG A 39 -11.02 18.43 11.84
N PRO A 40 -9.98 18.02 11.09
CA PRO A 40 -8.83 17.35 11.69
C PRO A 40 -8.10 18.31 12.63
N GLN A 41 -7.88 17.89 13.87
CA GLN A 41 -7.18 18.66 14.91
C GLN A 41 -5.67 18.34 14.94
N THR A 42 -5.29 17.17 14.44
CA THR A 42 -3.90 16.70 14.44
C THR A 42 -3.40 16.39 13.02
N ALA A 43 -2.07 16.36 12.85
CA ALA A 43 -1.45 15.92 11.60
C ALA A 43 -1.89 14.49 11.20
N TYR A 44 -2.08 13.59 12.17
CA TYR A 44 -2.48 12.21 11.86
C TYR A 44 -3.91 12.13 11.34
N GLU A 45 -4.83 12.92 11.91
CA GLU A 45 -6.20 13.02 11.43
C GLU A 45 -6.28 13.63 10.02
N ALA A 46 -5.54 14.72 9.78
CA ALA A 46 -5.44 15.34 8.46
C ALA A 46 -4.87 14.36 7.44
N TRP A 47 -3.86 13.57 7.83
CA TRP A 47 -3.29 12.52 6.99
C TRP A 47 -4.30 11.41 6.66
N GLY A 48 -5.11 11.00 7.63
CA GLY A 48 -6.22 10.05 7.41
C GLY A 48 -7.26 10.58 6.42
N VAL A 49 -7.69 11.83 6.57
CA VAL A 49 -8.62 12.49 5.63
C VAL A 49 -8.04 12.55 4.23
N LEU A 50 -6.77 12.90 4.09
CA LEU A 50 -6.10 12.95 2.78
C LEU A 50 -5.96 11.56 2.13
N ASN A 51 -5.68 10.51 2.91
CA ASN A 51 -5.65 9.14 2.40
C ASN A 51 -7.05 8.68 1.91
N HIS A 52 -8.11 9.09 2.60
CA HIS A 52 -9.47 8.90 2.11
C HIS A 52 -9.68 9.64 0.79
N SER A 53 -9.38 10.95 0.74
CA SER A 53 -9.48 11.74 -0.49
C SER A 53 -8.70 11.13 -1.65
N ALA A 54 -7.54 10.51 -1.40
CA ALA A 54 -6.74 9.85 -2.43
C ALA A 54 -7.42 8.64 -3.10
N THR A 55 -8.38 8.02 -2.40
CA THR A 55 -9.07 6.81 -2.86
C THR A 55 -10.52 7.06 -3.26
N SER A 56 -11.23 7.93 -2.54
CA SER A 56 -12.62 8.28 -2.81
C SER A 56 -12.78 9.50 -3.72
N TYR A 57 -11.69 10.22 -4.01
CA TYR A 57 -11.69 11.54 -4.63
C TYR A 57 -12.52 12.58 -3.86
N ALA A 58 -12.75 12.36 -2.56
CA ALA A 58 -13.47 13.32 -1.72
C ALA A 58 -12.76 14.69 -1.70
N ALA A 59 -13.50 15.74 -2.07
CA ALA A 59 -13.02 17.11 -2.16
C ALA A 59 -12.97 17.78 -0.77
N ASN A 60 -12.00 17.35 0.05
CA ASN A 60 -11.75 17.92 1.38
C ASN A 60 -10.64 18.97 1.28
N ALA A 61 -10.98 20.23 1.53
CA ALA A 61 -10.00 21.32 1.60
C ALA A 61 -9.25 21.30 2.94
N LEU A 62 -7.95 21.60 2.90
CA LEU A 62 -7.14 21.83 4.10
C LEU A 62 -6.70 23.29 4.17
N PHE A 63 -6.62 23.78 5.40
CA PHE A 63 -6.17 25.13 5.73
C PHE A 63 -4.96 25.06 6.65
N VAL A 64 -4.01 25.98 6.46
CA VAL A 64 -2.88 26.17 7.39
C VAL A 64 -3.33 27.02 8.58
N GLU A 65 -4.09 28.06 8.29
CA GLU A 65 -4.83 28.85 9.26
C GLU A 65 -6.27 28.95 8.76
N GLU A 66 -7.22 28.83 9.68
CA GLU A 66 -8.64 28.78 9.34
C GLU A 66 -9.06 30.02 8.54
N GLY A 67 -9.74 29.78 7.40
CA GLY A 67 -10.21 30.84 6.51
C GLY A 67 -9.13 31.50 5.64
N VAL A 68 -7.84 31.22 5.87
CA VAL A 68 -6.73 31.82 5.11
C VAL A 68 -6.44 31.01 3.85
N LYS A 69 -6.77 31.58 2.69
CA LYS A 69 -6.68 30.94 1.37
C LYS A 69 -5.37 31.27 0.65
N VAL A 70 -4.90 30.38 -0.20
CA VAL A 70 -3.82 30.71 -1.15
C VAL A 70 -4.40 31.69 -2.19
N PRO A 71 -3.65 32.72 -2.63
CA PRO A 71 -4.16 33.70 -3.59
C PRO A 71 -4.74 33.05 -4.87
N GLY A 72 -5.96 33.43 -5.22
CA GLY A 72 -6.65 32.93 -6.42
C GLY A 72 -7.30 31.54 -6.27
N THR A 73 -7.33 30.96 -5.08
CA THR A 73 -7.91 29.64 -4.82
C THR A 73 -8.87 29.64 -3.62
N ASN A 74 -9.53 28.51 -3.32
CA ASN A 74 -10.49 28.41 -2.22
C ASN A 74 -9.97 27.65 -1.00
N SER A 75 -8.72 27.18 -1.03
CA SER A 75 -8.10 26.39 0.04
C SER A 75 -6.80 27.00 0.55
N GLY A 76 -6.35 26.60 1.74
CA GLY A 76 -5.05 27.00 2.29
C GLY A 76 -3.87 26.15 1.81
N ILE A 77 -4.14 25.03 1.12
CA ILE A 77 -3.15 24.16 0.48
C ILE A 77 -3.68 23.74 -0.89
N THR A 78 -2.92 23.99 -1.95
CA THR A 78 -3.32 23.71 -3.34
C THR A 78 -2.35 22.76 -4.03
N TYR A 79 -2.83 22.08 -5.06
CA TYR A 79 -2.10 21.06 -5.79
C TYR A 79 -2.05 21.39 -7.28
N GLY A 80 -0.86 21.37 -7.87
CA GLY A 80 -0.63 21.68 -9.28
C GLY A 80 0.12 20.59 -10.01
N ALA A 81 0.07 20.60 -11.33
CA ALA A 81 0.80 19.62 -12.16
C ALA A 81 1.20 20.19 -13.52
N GLU A 82 2.26 19.62 -14.07
CA GLU A 82 2.69 19.81 -15.46
C GLU A 82 3.11 18.47 -16.09
N LYS A 83 2.84 18.33 -17.39
CA LYS A 83 3.23 17.15 -18.14
C LYS A 83 3.83 17.49 -19.51
N GLU A 84 5.09 17.11 -19.66
CA GLU A 84 5.77 17.02 -20.96
C GLU A 84 5.59 15.63 -21.59
N ALA A 85 5.29 15.58 -22.89
CA ALA A 85 5.32 14.35 -23.69
C ALA A 85 5.43 14.62 -25.20
N SER A 86 5.73 13.57 -25.98
CA SER A 86 5.76 13.63 -27.45
C SER A 86 4.86 12.53 -28.04
N SER A 87 3.53 12.75 -27.99
CA SER A 87 2.54 11.75 -28.42
C SER A 87 1.31 12.36 -29.08
N SER A 88 0.82 11.73 -30.15
CA SER A 88 -0.46 12.07 -30.77
C SER A 88 -1.67 11.80 -29.86
N LEU A 89 -1.47 11.14 -28.71
CA LEU A 89 -2.53 10.92 -27.73
C LEU A 89 -3.10 12.23 -27.17
N LEU A 90 -2.35 13.34 -27.22
CA LEU A 90 -2.83 14.66 -26.82
C LEU A 90 -4.19 15.01 -27.45
N THR A 91 -4.46 14.56 -28.68
CA THR A 91 -5.72 14.84 -29.37
C THR A 91 -6.96 14.32 -28.63
N ARG A 92 -6.79 13.42 -27.65
CA ARG A 92 -7.89 12.95 -26.80
C ARG A 92 -8.37 14.02 -25.82
N ILE A 93 -7.48 14.89 -25.36
CA ILE A 93 -7.75 15.88 -24.32
C ILE A 93 -7.67 17.34 -24.81
N MET A 94 -6.98 17.60 -25.92
CA MET A 94 -6.88 18.94 -26.51
C MET A 94 -6.96 18.87 -28.03
N GLY A 95 -7.21 20.01 -28.67
CA GLY A 95 -7.21 20.11 -30.13
C GLY A 95 -7.10 21.56 -30.60
N PRO A 96 -6.82 21.78 -31.90
CA PRO A 96 -6.85 23.12 -32.47
C PRO A 96 -8.29 23.66 -32.51
N PRO A 97 -8.47 24.98 -32.37
CA PRO A 97 -9.75 25.64 -32.53
C PRO A 97 -10.24 25.52 -33.98
N SER A 98 -11.53 25.75 -34.20
CA SER A 98 -12.20 25.65 -35.51
C SER A 98 -11.52 26.52 -36.56
N SER A 99 -11.08 27.73 -36.20
CA SER A 99 -10.35 28.63 -37.10
C SER A 99 -9.04 28.03 -37.60
N THR A 100 -8.25 27.44 -36.69
CA THR A 100 -6.97 26.80 -37.02
C THR A 100 -7.19 25.53 -37.83
N PHE A 101 -8.17 24.71 -37.47
CA PHE A 101 -8.50 23.51 -38.23
C PHE A 101 -8.93 23.86 -39.67
N LYS A 102 -9.82 24.85 -39.82
CA LYS A 102 -10.23 25.36 -41.13
C LYS A 102 -9.03 25.87 -41.95
N ALA A 103 -8.16 26.68 -41.35
CA ALA A 103 -6.99 27.22 -42.04
C ALA A 103 -6.05 26.12 -42.55
N GLN A 104 -5.79 25.09 -41.74
CA GLN A 104 -4.90 23.98 -42.13
C GLN A 104 -5.50 23.11 -43.24
N VAL A 105 -6.81 22.89 -43.23
CA VAL A 105 -7.49 22.18 -44.33
C VAL A 105 -7.45 23.03 -45.61
N ASN A 106 -7.67 24.34 -45.51
CA ASN A 106 -7.61 25.25 -46.66
C ASN A 106 -6.21 25.37 -47.25
N ALA A 107 -5.15 25.15 -46.45
CA ALA A 107 -3.77 25.15 -46.91
C ALA A 107 -3.36 23.89 -47.71
N LEU A 108 -4.22 22.86 -47.76
CA LEU A 108 -3.99 21.70 -48.61
C LEU A 108 -4.23 22.06 -50.09
N ASP A 109 -3.44 21.46 -50.99
CA ASP A 109 -3.66 21.51 -52.43
C ASP A 109 -5.10 21.09 -52.78
N GLU A 110 -5.73 21.71 -53.77
CA GLU A 110 -7.18 21.52 -54.04
C GLU A 110 -7.59 20.04 -54.18
N SER A 111 -6.81 19.25 -54.93
CA SER A 111 -7.06 17.81 -55.09
C SER A 111 -6.99 17.06 -53.76
N LYS A 112 -6.00 17.37 -52.92
CA LYS A 112 -5.81 16.77 -51.59
C LYS A 112 -6.85 17.22 -50.58
N ARG A 113 -7.27 18.49 -50.66
CA ARG A 113 -8.34 19.07 -49.86
C ARG A 113 -9.67 18.40 -50.16
N GLN A 114 -10.01 18.23 -51.44
CA GLN A 114 -11.22 17.54 -51.85
C GLN A 114 -11.23 16.08 -51.38
N GLU A 115 -10.10 15.37 -51.53
CA GLU A 115 -9.91 13.99 -51.06
C GLU A 115 -10.15 13.88 -49.53
N PHE A 116 -9.54 14.77 -48.74
CA PHE A 116 -9.71 14.80 -47.29
C PHE A 116 -11.13 15.11 -46.85
N LEU A 117 -11.74 16.18 -47.40
CA LEU A 117 -13.08 16.62 -47.01
C LEU A 117 -14.14 15.56 -47.34
N LYS A 118 -14.02 14.92 -48.51
CA LYS A 118 -14.90 13.82 -48.93
C LYS A 118 -14.80 12.62 -47.99
N ASP A 119 -13.59 12.18 -47.63
CA ASP A 119 -13.40 11.09 -46.66
C ASP A 119 -13.94 11.46 -45.28
N PHE A 120 -13.59 12.65 -44.78
CA PHE A 120 -13.98 13.11 -43.45
C PHE A 120 -15.49 13.20 -43.29
N LEU A 121 -16.19 13.95 -44.16
CA LEU A 121 -17.63 14.18 -44.03
C LEU A 121 -18.45 12.90 -44.30
N SER A 122 -18.09 12.14 -45.33
CA SER A 122 -18.78 10.86 -45.63
C SER A 122 -18.54 9.82 -44.52
N GLY A 123 -17.36 9.80 -43.92
CA GLY A 123 -17.05 9.00 -42.74
C GLY A 123 -17.80 9.48 -41.50
N TYR A 124 -17.96 10.79 -41.34
CA TYR A 124 -18.60 11.41 -40.18
C TYR A 124 -20.11 11.15 -40.14
N VAL A 125 -20.82 11.19 -41.27
CA VAL A 125 -22.28 11.02 -41.30
C VAL A 125 -22.76 9.58 -41.03
N LYS A 126 -21.89 8.57 -41.15
CA LYS A 126 -22.21 7.15 -40.97
C LYS A 126 -22.74 6.84 -39.56
N ASN A 127 -23.93 6.22 -39.50
CA ASN A 127 -24.60 5.85 -38.25
C ASN A 127 -23.91 4.71 -37.48
N ALA A 128 -23.08 3.90 -38.13
CA ALA A 128 -22.30 2.84 -37.52
C ALA A 128 -20.88 2.79 -38.11
N ASN A 129 -19.88 2.57 -37.26
CA ASN A 129 -18.45 2.55 -37.62
C ASN A 129 -17.92 3.85 -38.26
N GLY A 130 -18.69 4.94 -38.19
CA GLY A 130 -18.35 6.26 -38.71
C GLY A 130 -17.30 6.99 -37.87
N TYR A 131 -16.95 8.22 -38.24
CA TYR A 131 -15.90 8.98 -37.55
C TYR A 131 -16.33 9.55 -36.20
N ARG A 132 -17.63 9.52 -35.87
CA ARG A 132 -18.18 9.94 -34.57
C ARG A 132 -18.65 8.79 -33.68
N THR A 133 -18.94 7.61 -34.25
CA THR A 133 -19.50 6.48 -33.50
C THR A 133 -18.44 5.43 -33.15
N TYR A 134 -18.49 4.91 -31.92
CA TYR A 134 -17.67 3.79 -31.46
C TYR A 134 -18.33 3.08 -30.27
N VAL A 135 -17.76 1.94 -29.88
CA VAL A 135 -18.10 1.24 -28.63
C VAL A 135 -16.96 1.51 -27.66
N ASP A 136 -17.29 2.02 -26.48
CA ASP A 136 -16.30 2.28 -25.44
C ASP A 136 -15.80 0.98 -24.80
N ASP A 137 -14.91 1.11 -23.81
CA ASP A 137 -14.33 -0.07 -23.14
C ASP A 137 -15.34 -0.83 -22.27
N ASN A 138 -16.52 -0.24 -22.01
CA ASN A 138 -17.60 -0.84 -21.23
C ASN A 138 -18.65 -1.52 -22.11
N GLY A 139 -18.46 -1.49 -23.44
CA GLY A 139 -19.45 -2.02 -24.38
C GLY A 139 -20.59 -1.06 -24.67
N VAL A 140 -20.52 0.19 -24.20
CA VAL A 140 -21.53 1.22 -24.44
C VAL A 140 -21.28 1.84 -25.80
N LYS A 141 -22.34 1.93 -26.61
CA LYS A 141 -22.30 2.65 -27.89
C LYS A 141 -22.28 4.15 -27.59
N VAL A 142 -21.28 4.83 -28.14
CA VAL A 142 -21.13 6.28 -28.07
C VAL A 142 -21.34 6.87 -29.47
N ASP A 143 -22.19 7.89 -29.58
CA ASP A 143 -22.28 8.80 -30.72
C ASP A 143 -21.87 10.21 -30.29
N LEU A 144 -20.68 10.63 -30.72
CA LEU A 144 -20.13 11.92 -30.35
C LEU A 144 -20.92 13.12 -30.91
N ALA A 145 -21.89 12.94 -31.80
CA ALA A 145 -22.79 14.02 -32.20
C ALA A 145 -23.91 14.30 -31.18
N SER A 146 -24.20 13.39 -30.23
CA SER A 146 -25.25 13.54 -29.22
C SER A 146 -24.76 13.42 -27.78
N ASP A 147 -23.65 12.71 -27.56
CA ASP A 147 -23.25 12.26 -26.22
C ASP A 147 -22.14 13.14 -25.60
N VAL A 148 -21.79 14.25 -26.26
CA VAL A 148 -20.78 15.19 -25.74
C VAL A 148 -21.43 16.09 -24.69
N VAL A 149 -20.82 16.14 -23.51
CA VAL A 149 -21.32 16.92 -22.37
C VAL A 149 -20.22 17.83 -21.84
N SER A 150 -20.58 19.08 -21.55
CA SER A 150 -19.69 20.07 -20.93
C SER A 150 -19.53 19.78 -19.43
N PRO A 151 -18.54 20.34 -18.71
CA PRO A 151 -18.35 20.12 -17.28
C PRO A 151 -19.58 20.42 -16.41
N ASP A 152 -20.44 21.33 -16.86
CA ASP A 152 -21.67 21.75 -16.18
C ASP A 152 -22.88 20.83 -16.46
N GLY A 153 -22.70 19.76 -17.25
CA GLY A 153 -23.77 18.84 -17.62
C GLY A 153 -24.52 19.24 -18.90
N THR A 154 -24.14 20.34 -19.57
CA THR A 154 -24.81 20.78 -20.80
C THR A 154 -24.41 19.91 -21.99
N THR A 155 -25.39 19.23 -22.59
CA THR A 155 -25.22 18.45 -23.82
C THR A 155 -24.89 19.35 -25.01
N ARG A 156 -23.91 18.94 -25.82
CA ARG A 156 -23.52 19.57 -27.08
C ARG A 156 -23.90 18.66 -28.24
N VAL A 157 -24.81 19.12 -29.09
CA VAL A 157 -25.37 18.34 -30.20
C VAL A 157 -24.92 18.91 -31.54
N ILE A 158 -24.54 18.04 -32.47
CA ILE A 158 -24.33 18.39 -33.87
C ILE A 158 -25.53 17.94 -34.70
N ASP A 159 -26.19 18.89 -35.35
CA ASP A 159 -27.17 18.63 -36.39
C ASP A 159 -26.47 18.16 -37.67
N LEU A 160 -26.86 16.97 -38.11
CA LEU A 160 -26.28 16.28 -39.26
C LEU A 160 -27.12 16.47 -40.54
N THR A 161 -28.27 17.13 -40.47
CA THR A 161 -29.26 17.20 -41.55
C THR A 161 -28.64 17.76 -42.84
N GLU A 162 -27.97 18.90 -42.76
CA GLU A 162 -27.31 19.54 -43.91
C GLU A 162 -26.11 18.72 -44.42
N ILE A 163 -25.33 18.10 -43.54
CA ILE A 163 -24.17 17.29 -43.93
C ILE A 163 -24.61 15.99 -44.62
N LYS A 164 -25.74 15.40 -44.18
CA LYS A 164 -26.33 14.20 -44.79
C LYS A 164 -26.94 14.47 -46.17
N ALA A 165 -27.31 15.71 -46.47
CA ALA A 165 -27.87 16.09 -47.77
C ALA A 165 -26.81 16.16 -48.89
N ILE A 166 -25.52 16.15 -48.56
CA ILE A 166 -24.42 16.20 -49.54
C ILE A 166 -24.30 14.86 -50.26
N ASN A 167 -24.36 14.88 -51.61
CA ASN A 167 -24.01 13.72 -52.43
C ASN A 167 -22.48 13.62 -52.58
N PHE A 168 -21.82 12.83 -51.72
CA PHE A 168 -20.36 12.72 -51.70
C PHE A 168 -19.73 12.16 -52.99
N GLU A 169 -20.48 11.47 -53.85
CA GLU A 169 -19.93 10.94 -55.11
C GLU A 169 -19.61 12.07 -56.08
N THR A 170 -20.52 13.04 -56.19
CA THR A 170 -20.48 14.15 -57.15
C THR A 170 -20.18 15.52 -56.52
N ALA A 171 -20.06 15.61 -55.19
CA ALA A 171 -19.88 16.88 -54.49
C ALA A 171 -18.64 17.65 -54.96
N THR A 172 -18.86 18.91 -55.28
CA THR A 172 -17.82 19.90 -55.60
C THR A 172 -17.00 20.25 -54.35
N LEU A 173 -15.78 20.78 -54.55
CA LEU A 173 -14.96 21.27 -53.44
C LEU A 173 -15.68 22.36 -52.63
N GLN A 174 -16.50 23.20 -53.28
CA GLN A 174 -17.28 24.24 -52.63
C GLN A 174 -18.34 23.67 -51.69
N GLU A 175 -19.11 22.67 -52.14
CA GLU A 175 -20.14 22.00 -51.32
C GLU A 175 -19.51 21.28 -50.12
N LEU A 176 -18.37 20.58 -50.34
CA LEU A 176 -17.63 19.91 -49.27
C LEU A 176 -17.06 20.92 -48.24
N THR A 177 -16.57 22.07 -48.71
CA THR A 177 -16.06 23.13 -47.83
C THR A 177 -17.20 23.73 -46.99
N ALA A 178 -18.36 23.99 -47.59
CA ALA A 178 -19.53 24.48 -46.87
C ALA A 178 -20.03 23.48 -45.81
N GLY A 179 -20.05 22.18 -46.13
CA GLY A 179 -20.40 21.12 -45.17
C GLY A 179 -19.43 21.03 -44.00
N PHE A 180 -18.13 21.19 -44.25
CA PHE A 180 -17.11 21.20 -43.21
C PHE A 180 -17.16 22.46 -42.34
N ASP A 181 -17.41 23.62 -42.93
CA ASP A 181 -17.66 24.87 -42.21
C ASP A 181 -18.88 24.76 -41.30
N LYS A 182 -19.96 24.13 -41.79
CA LYS A 182 -21.15 23.85 -40.99
C LYS A 182 -20.83 22.93 -39.82
N PHE A 183 -20.07 21.86 -40.04
CA PHE A 183 -19.58 21.00 -38.95
C PHE A 183 -18.82 21.83 -37.90
N LEU A 184 -17.81 22.61 -38.30
CA LEU A 184 -16.99 23.40 -37.38
C LEU A 184 -17.80 24.43 -36.59
N SER A 185 -18.78 25.08 -37.23
CA SER A 185 -19.64 26.08 -36.58
C SER A 185 -20.46 25.53 -35.41
N GLN A 186 -20.76 24.23 -35.42
CA GLN A 186 -21.56 23.56 -34.40
C GLN A 186 -20.72 23.00 -33.23
N THR A 187 -19.39 23.09 -33.31
CA THR A 187 -18.49 22.46 -32.33
C THR A 187 -18.14 23.38 -31.15
N GLY A 188 -18.57 24.64 -31.16
CA GLY A 188 -18.19 25.64 -30.14
C GLY A 188 -16.67 25.74 -29.95
N ASP A 189 -15.95 25.73 -31.07
CA ASP A 189 -14.48 25.85 -31.16
C ASP A 189 -13.66 24.67 -30.59
N LYS A 190 -14.31 23.51 -30.37
CA LYS A 190 -13.67 22.29 -29.86
C LYS A 190 -13.92 21.07 -30.76
N PRO A 191 -13.55 21.16 -32.05
CA PRO A 191 -13.93 20.18 -33.06
C PRO A 191 -13.43 18.77 -32.78
N MET A 192 -12.27 18.61 -32.12
CA MET A 192 -11.74 17.30 -31.78
C MET A 192 -12.68 16.49 -30.90
N THR A 193 -13.41 17.12 -29.97
CA THR A 193 -14.34 16.42 -29.07
C THR A 193 -15.35 15.54 -29.82
N PHE A 194 -15.80 15.99 -30.99
CA PHE A 194 -16.84 15.33 -31.78
C PHE A 194 -16.32 14.21 -32.69
N ILE A 195 -15.00 14.02 -32.75
CA ILE A 195 -14.33 13.05 -33.61
C ILE A 195 -13.87 11.88 -32.74
N LYS A 196 -14.01 10.63 -33.17
CA LYS A 196 -13.57 9.48 -32.36
C LYS A 196 -12.04 9.42 -32.23
N PRO A 197 -11.49 8.96 -31.08
CA PRO A 197 -10.05 9.04 -30.79
C PRO A 197 -9.12 8.45 -31.86
N SER A 198 -9.51 7.34 -32.48
CA SER A 198 -8.70 6.69 -33.52
C SER A 198 -8.56 7.53 -34.79
N ILE A 199 -9.58 8.33 -35.12
CA ILE A 199 -9.57 9.23 -36.28
C ILE A 199 -8.76 10.48 -35.98
N ARG A 200 -8.89 11.05 -34.77
CA ARG A 200 -8.04 12.16 -34.32
C ARG A 200 -6.55 11.82 -34.45
N MET A 201 -6.16 10.61 -34.02
CA MET A 201 -4.79 10.14 -34.17
C MET A 201 -4.38 9.93 -35.63
N LYS A 202 -5.25 9.39 -36.49
CA LYS A 202 -4.92 9.25 -37.93
C LYS A 202 -4.72 10.61 -38.58
N MET A 203 -5.59 11.57 -38.28
CA MET A 203 -5.50 12.95 -38.77
C MET A 203 -4.20 13.62 -38.31
N PHE A 204 -3.89 13.56 -37.02
CA PHE A 204 -2.63 14.10 -36.47
C PHE A 204 -1.39 13.45 -37.08
N ASN A 205 -1.43 12.15 -37.38
CA ASN A 205 -0.30 11.43 -37.97
C ASN A 205 -0.27 11.48 -39.51
N GLY A 206 -1.17 12.23 -40.16
CA GLY A 206 -1.22 12.32 -41.63
C GLY A 206 -1.61 11.01 -42.33
N ARG A 207 -2.48 10.20 -41.71
CA ARG A 207 -2.89 8.88 -42.20
C ARG A 207 -4.34 8.82 -42.70
N LEU A 208 -4.99 9.97 -42.88
CA LEU A 208 -6.27 10.06 -43.56
C LEU A 208 -6.06 10.37 -45.04
N PRO A 209 -6.97 9.96 -45.94
CA PRO A 209 -6.96 10.37 -47.34
C PRO A 209 -6.78 11.88 -47.48
N GLY A 210 -6.03 12.29 -48.51
CA GLY A 210 -5.68 13.70 -48.71
C GLY A 210 -4.55 14.26 -47.84
N LEU A 211 -4.04 13.53 -46.84
CA LEU A 211 -2.94 13.98 -45.97
C LEU A 211 -1.60 13.30 -46.31
N SER A 212 -0.52 14.07 -46.35
CA SER A 212 0.86 13.60 -46.54
C SER A 212 1.74 13.75 -45.29
N GLY A 213 1.21 14.34 -44.23
CA GLY A 213 1.90 14.62 -42.97
C GLY A 213 0.92 15.10 -41.89
N ASN A 214 1.44 15.50 -40.73
CA ASN A 214 0.61 16.02 -39.65
C ASN A 214 -0.17 17.27 -40.12
N LEU A 215 -1.50 17.17 -40.17
CA LEU A 215 -2.38 18.26 -40.62
C LEU A 215 -2.20 19.53 -39.80
N PHE A 216 -1.81 19.43 -38.53
CA PHE A 216 -1.71 20.57 -37.63
C PHE A 216 -0.30 21.12 -37.49
N ALA A 217 0.67 20.64 -38.29
CA ALA A 217 2.04 21.09 -38.20
C ALA A 217 2.22 22.47 -38.86
N ALA A 218 2.35 23.51 -38.02
CA ALA A 218 2.42 24.90 -38.46
C ALA A 218 3.81 25.54 -38.25
N GLU A 219 4.54 25.15 -37.20
CA GLU A 219 5.82 25.77 -36.83
C GLU A 219 7.01 24.94 -37.31
N THR A 220 7.99 25.58 -37.95
CA THR A 220 9.27 24.93 -38.25
C THR A 220 10.19 25.06 -37.03
N GLY A 221 10.41 23.95 -36.32
CA GLY A 221 11.36 23.94 -35.21
C GLY A 221 12.81 24.14 -35.67
N TRP A 222 13.72 24.42 -34.73
CA TRP A 222 15.16 24.69 -35.00
C TRP A 222 15.91 23.59 -35.77
N ARG A 223 15.36 22.37 -35.84
CA ARG A 223 15.88 21.24 -36.63
C ARG A 223 15.16 21.01 -37.97
N GLY A 224 14.38 21.99 -38.45
CA GLY A 224 13.63 21.91 -39.71
C GLY A 224 12.40 20.99 -39.69
N ARG A 225 12.02 20.42 -38.53
CA ARG A 225 10.80 19.60 -38.41
C ARG A 225 9.60 20.48 -38.09
N LYS A 226 8.52 20.33 -38.86
CA LYS A 226 7.25 21.02 -38.58
C LYS A 226 6.54 20.39 -37.38
N SER A 227 6.06 21.21 -36.44
CA SER A 227 5.30 20.80 -35.25
C SER A 227 4.03 21.65 -35.11
N PRO A 228 2.98 21.15 -34.44
CA PRO A 228 1.83 21.97 -34.11
C PRO A 228 2.19 23.10 -33.14
N ASP A 229 1.60 24.28 -33.37
CA ASP A 229 1.57 25.33 -32.37
C ASP A 229 0.53 24.96 -31.30
N TYR A 230 1.00 24.35 -30.22
CA TYR A 230 0.15 23.93 -29.11
C TYR A 230 -0.40 25.10 -28.29
N THR A 231 0.13 26.32 -28.43
CA THR A 231 -0.35 27.49 -27.67
C THR A 231 -1.73 27.95 -28.12
N THR A 232 -2.10 27.63 -29.37
CA THR A 232 -3.44 27.87 -29.91
C THR A 232 -4.45 26.79 -29.53
N TRP A 233 -4.01 25.64 -29.01
CA TRP A 233 -4.90 24.51 -28.77
C TRP A 233 -5.79 24.73 -27.56
N THR A 234 -7.06 24.33 -27.69
CA THR A 234 -8.07 24.41 -26.64
C THR A 234 -8.30 23.03 -26.02
N PRO A 235 -8.62 22.95 -24.71
CA PRO A 235 -9.08 21.71 -24.11
C PRO A 235 -10.38 21.22 -24.73
N ASN A 236 -10.50 19.90 -24.95
CA ASN A 236 -11.76 19.28 -25.39
C ASN A 236 -12.84 19.39 -24.30
N TYR A 237 -14.13 19.30 -24.67
CA TYR A 237 -15.21 19.37 -23.68
C TYR A 237 -15.08 18.29 -22.58
N GLY A 238 -15.69 18.58 -21.43
CA GLY A 238 -15.74 17.68 -20.28
C GLY A 238 -14.52 17.85 -19.39
N ALA A 239 -13.96 16.75 -18.89
CA ALA A 239 -12.87 16.80 -17.89
C ALA A 239 -11.63 17.60 -18.34
N SER A 240 -11.35 17.71 -19.65
CA SER A 240 -10.23 18.53 -20.12
C SER A 240 -10.45 20.03 -19.85
N GLU A 241 -11.67 20.55 -20.02
CA GLU A 241 -12.02 21.92 -19.64
C GLU A 241 -11.96 22.15 -18.12
N LYS A 242 -12.30 21.11 -17.33
CA LYS A 242 -12.16 21.16 -15.87
C LYS A 242 -10.70 21.33 -15.46
N TYR A 243 -9.77 20.55 -16.06
CA TYR A 243 -8.42 20.37 -15.52
C TYR A 243 -7.28 21.07 -16.27
N ILE A 244 -7.43 21.42 -17.55
CA ILE A 244 -6.32 21.97 -18.35
C ILE A 244 -6.42 23.49 -18.44
N VAL A 245 -5.29 24.18 -18.25
CA VAL A 245 -5.15 25.63 -18.49
C VAL A 245 -4.74 25.86 -19.95
N SER A 246 -3.61 25.30 -20.34
CA SER A 246 -2.97 25.55 -21.63
C SER A 246 -1.97 24.45 -21.97
N ALA A 247 -1.52 24.46 -23.23
CA ALA A 247 -0.38 23.68 -23.68
C ALA A 247 0.59 24.56 -24.47
N HIS A 248 1.85 24.14 -24.55
CA HIS A 248 2.86 24.80 -25.37
C HIS A 248 3.87 23.78 -25.91
N ALA A 249 4.68 24.20 -26.88
CA ALA A 249 5.70 23.34 -27.46
C ALA A 249 6.85 23.10 -26.46
N HIS A 250 7.23 21.85 -26.29
CA HIS A 250 8.45 21.46 -25.60
C HIS A 250 9.54 21.11 -26.63
N HIS A 251 10.68 21.80 -26.58
CA HIS A 251 11.80 21.58 -27.51
C HIS A 251 12.75 20.44 -27.08
N GLY A 252 12.42 19.67 -26.04
CA GLY A 252 13.20 18.51 -25.59
C GLY A 252 12.87 17.22 -26.35
N GLY A 253 13.89 16.36 -26.55
CA GLY A 253 13.76 15.05 -27.23
C GLY A 253 13.98 15.07 -28.75
N GLN A 254 14.08 13.87 -29.38
CA GLN A 254 14.20 13.76 -30.83
C GLN A 254 12.83 14.00 -31.51
N GLY A 255 12.47 15.27 -31.75
CA GLY A 255 11.36 15.62 -32.64
C GLY A 255 10.36 16.68 -32.17
N GLY A 256 10.54 17.26 -30.98
CA GLY A 256 9.58 18.20 -30.39
C GLY A 256 8.38 17.49 -29.74
N GLY A 257 7.81 18.10 -28.71
CA GLY A 257 6.67 17.57 -27.95
C GLY A 257 5.76 18.69 -27.45
N TRP A 258 4.81 18.33 -26.61
CA TRP A 258 3.90 19.25 -25.92
C TRP A 258 4.16 19.23 -24.42
N GLU A 259 3.88 20.35 -23.78
CA GLU A 259 3.84 20.52 -22.33
C GLU A 259 2.48 21.09 -21.94
N ILE A 260 1.77 20.39 -21.05
CA ILE A 260 0.46 20.78 -20.53
C ILE A 260 0.61 21.38 -19.14
N ASN A 261 -0.03 22.52 -18.91
CA ASN A 261 -0.24 23.12 -17.61
C ASN A 261 -1.66 22.78 -17.11
N PHE A 262 -1.74 22.16 -15.93
CA PHE A 262 -3.02 21.86 -15.29
C PHE A 262 -3.45 23.01 -14.38
N LYS A 263 -4.76 23.15 -14.15
CA LYS A 263 -5.30 24.11 -13.19
C LYS A 263 -4.83 23.76 -11.77
N PRO A 264 -4.54 24.75 -10.91
CA PRO A 264 -4.37 24.48 -9.49
C PRO A 264 -5.69 23.94 -8.93
N LEU A 265 -5.60 22.89 -8.11
CA LEU A 265 -6.74 22.22 -7.51
C LEU A 265 -6.78 22.50 -6.01
N ASP A 266 -7.97 22.82 -5.52
CA ASP A 266 -8.22 23.25 -4.14
C ASP A 266 -8.05 22.09 -3.15
N THR A 267 -8.28 20.85 -3.60
CA THR A 267 -8.28 19.67 -2.73
C THR A 267 -7.41 18.55 -3.29
N TYR A 268 -6.93 17.68 -2.39
CA TYR A 268 -6.11 16.54 -2.79
C TYR A 268 -6.92 15.47 -3.55
N GLY A 269 -8.20 15.32 -3.21
CA GLY A 269 -9.10 14.38 -3.89
C GLY A 269 -9.31 14.73 -5.36
N GLU A 270 -9.56 16.00 -5.66
CA GLU A 270 -9.66 16.49 -7.05
C GLU A 270 -8.34 16.35 -7.81
N PHE A 271 -7.21 16.55 -7.13
CA PHE A 271 -5.89 16.34 -7.72
C PHE A 271 -5.65 14.89 -8.13
N GLU A 272 -5.99 13.94 -7.25
CA GLU A 272 -5.90 12.52 -7.57
C GLU A 272 -6.91 12.10 -8.67
N GLU A 273 -8.11 12.69 -8.67
CA GLU A 273 -9.11 12.52 -9.74
C GLU A 273 -8.54 12.96 -11.10
N MET A 274 -7.94 14.16 -11.15
CA MET A 274 -7.28 14.70 -12.34
C MET A 274 -6.15 13.79 -12.84
N VAL A 275 -5.27 13.33 -11.94
CA VAL A 275 -4.16 12.44 -12.31
C VAL A 275 -4.69 11.10 -12.84
N SER A 276 -5.72 10.55 -12.21
CA SER A 276 -6.35 9.29 -12.61
C SER A 276 -7.03 9.41 -13.99
N TRP A 277 -7.82 10.47 -14.19
CA TRP A 277 -8.44 10.82 -15.46
C TRP A 277 -7.40 10.95 -16.57
N PHE A 278 -6.38 11.78 -16.37
CA PHE A 278 -5.35 12.06 -17.38
C PHE A 278 -4.66 10.78 -17.85
N ARG A 279 -4.33 9.88 -16.90
CA ARG A 279 -3.66 8.62 -17.21
C ARG A 279 -4.57 7.62 -17.96
N THR A 280 -5.85 7.63 -17.64
CA THR A 280 -6.86 6.74 -18.21
C THR A 280 -7.27 7.21 -19.60
N GLU A 281 -7.52 8.50 -19.77
CA GLU A 281 -7.90 9.09 -21.05
C GLU A 281 -6.80 8.88 -22.10
N LEU A 282 -5.54 8.97 -21.70
CA LEU A 282 -4.38 8.76 -22.56
C LEU A 282 -3.86 7.31 -22.59
N LYS A 283 -4.65 6.32 -22.11
CA LYS A 283 -4.22 4.91 -22.10
C LYS A 283 -3.93 4.36 -23.50
N GLN A 284 -2.98 3.43 -23.55
CA GLN A 284 -2.55 2.73 -24.76
C GLN A 284 -2.91 1.25 -24.69
N VAL A 285 -3.28 0.66 -25.83
CA VAL A 285 -3.36 -0.80 -25.94
C VAL A 285 -2.05 -1.29 -26.54
N VAL A 286 -1.29 -2.03 -25.75
CA VAL A 286 0.01 -2.59 -26.13
C VAL A 286 -0.10 -4.11 -26.25
N LYS A 287 0.73 -4.73 -27.08
CA LYS A 287 0.83 -6.19 -27.18
C LYS A 287 1.90 -6.66 -26.20
N ASP A 288 1.57 -7.61 -25.33
CA ASP A 288 2.55 -8.24 -24.45
C ASP A 288 3.60 -8.97 -25.32
N PRO A 289 4.90 -8.69 -25.17
CA PRO A 289 5.92 -9.29 -26.02
C PRO A 289 6.09 -10.80 -25.77
N ALA A 290 5.72 -11.30 -24.59
CA ALA A 290 5.84 -12.72 -24.22
C ALA A 290 4.56 -13.51 -24.54
N THR A 291 3.39 -12.97 -24.21
CA THR A 291 2.11 -13.69 -24.38
C THR A 291 1.34 -13.30 -25.62
N LEU A 292 1.78 -12.26 -26.34
CA LEU A 292 1.10 -11.67 -27.49
C LEU A 292 -0.32 -11.14 -27.19
N GLU A 293 -0.74 -11.14 -25.92
CA GLU A 293 -2.05 -10.63 -25.51
C GLU A 293 -2.08 -9.10 -25.54
N LYS A 294 -3.24 -8.53 -25.91
CA LYS A 294 -3.49 -7.10 -25.75
C LYS A 294 -3.58 -6.76 -24.27
N LYS A 295 -2.78 -5.79 -23.82
CA LYS A 295 -2.79 -5.22 -22.47
C LYS A 295 -3.02 -3.73 -22.55
N VAL A 296 -3.86 -3.22 -21.65
CA VAL A 296 -4.03 -1.77 -21.46
C VAL A 296 -2.87 -1.27 -20.60
N LYS A 297 -2.13 -0.30 -21.12
CA LYS A 297 -1.09 0.43 -20.42
C LYS A 297 -1.57 1.86 -20.20
N LEU A 298 -1.79 2.22 -18.94
CA LEU A 298 -2.12 3.60 -18.56
C LEU A 298 -0.97 4.54 -18.94
N PHE A 299 -1.31 5.80 -19.23
CA PHE A 299 -0.31 6.82 -19.47
C PHE A 299 0.47 7.14 -18.19
N GLN A 300 1.63 7.77 -18.35
CA GLN A 300 2.42 8.22 -17.20
C GLN A 300 1.72 9.41 -16.52
N ALA A 301 1.78 9.46 -15.20
CA ALA A 301 1.37 10.63 -14.42
C ALA A 301 2.12 11.90 -14.85
N PRO A 302 1.59 13.10 -14.49
CA PRO A 302 2.31 14.36 -14.60
C PRO A 302 3.73 14.28 -14.04
N GLY A 303 4.69 14.78 -14.81
CA GLY A 303 6.12 14.64 -14.51
C GLY A 303 6.56 15.59 -13.40
N HIS A 304 5.94 16.76 -13.34
CA HIS A 304 6.07 17.72 -12.25
C HIS A 304 4.73 17.83 -11.52
N GLN A 305 4.78 17.83 -10.21
CA GLN A 305 3.63 18.07 -9.34
C GLN A 305 4.03 19.12 -8.30
N ARG A 306 3.10 19.97 -7.87
CA ARG A 306 3.36 21.09 -6.97
C ARG A 306 2.40 21.10 -5.81
N MET A 307 2.89 21.58 -4.69
CA MET A 307 2.08 21.96 -3.54
C MET A 307 2.41 23.40 -3.18
N VAL A 308 1.39 24.23 -3.00
CA VAL A 308 1.51 25.63 -2.57
C VAL A 308 0.60 25.83 -1.36
N PHE A 309 1.09 26.54 -0.35
CA PHE A 309 0.39 26.72 0.91
C PHE A 309 0.78 28.05 1.57
N ASN A 310 -0.06 28.54 2.47
CA ASN A 310 0.24 29.73 3.26
C ASN A 310 1.28 29.43 4.36
N ARG A 311 2.18 30.38 4.61
CA ARG A 311 3.17 30.28 5.69
C ARG A 311 2.47 30.50 7.03
N HIS A 312 2.47 29.48 7.89
CA HIS A 312 1.99 29.64 9.27
C HIS A 312 2.85 30.67 10.03
N PRO A 313 2.29 31.54 10.90
CA PRO A 313 3.05 32.57 11.63
C PRO A 313 4.18 32.00 12.48
N ASN A 314 3.93 30.82 13.07
CA ASN A 314 4.87 30.07 13.90
C ASN A 314 5.42 28.82 13.21
N LEU A 315 5.63 28.87 11.88
CA LEU A 315 6.14 27.72 11.13
C LEU A 315 7.56 27.35 11.59
N PRO A 316 7.83 26.10 12.01
CA PRO A 316 9.18 25.67 12.34
C PRO A 316 9.98 25.38 11.05
N GLU A 317 10.52 26.44 10.43
CA GLU A 317 11.16 26.40 9.11
C GLU A 317 12.27 25.36 8.98
N ALA A 318 13.11 25.23 9.99
CA ALA A 318 14.21 24.25 10.00
C ALA A 318 13.70 22.80 9.96
N LYS A 319 12.50 22.53 10.49
CA LYS A 319 11.85 21.21 10.45
C LYS A 319 11.09 20.97 9.15
N LEU A 320 10.49 22.01 8.57
CA LEU A 320 9.95 21.93 7.21
C LEU A 320 11.06 21.62 6.19
N ALA A 321 12.21 22.28 6.32
CA ALA A 321 13.38 22.00 5.52
C ALA A 321 13.86 20.54 5.69
N GLU A 322 13.86 20.02 6.93
CA GLU A 322 14.12 18.60 7.18
C GLU A 322 13.10 17.70 6.45
N MET A 323 11.81 18.04 6.49
CA MET A 323 10.80 17.30 5.75
C MET A 323 11.10 17.29 4.25
N TYR A 324 11.50 18.41 3.65
CA TYR A 324 11.92 18.45 2.24
C TYR A 324 13.17 17.61 1.96
N ARG A 325 14.17 17.62 2.85
CA ARG A 325 15.34 16.74 2.75
C ARG A 325 14.94 15.26 2.76
N MET A 326 14.01 14.88 3.63
CA MET A 326 13.51 13.51 3.72
C MET A 326 12.69 13.11 2.49
N ILE A 327 11.84 14.00 1.96
CA ILE A 327 11.09 13.74 0.73
C ILE A 327 12.04 13.53 -0.45
N GLN A 328 13.03 14.42 -0.63
CA GLN A 328 14.05 14.25 -1.66
C GLN A 328 14.76 12.90 -1.52
N THR A 329 15.25 12.61 -0.32
CA THR A 329 15.97 11.35 -0.02
C THR A 329 15.10 10.13 -0.34
N TYR A 330 13.84 10.14 0.10
CA TYR A 330 12.88 9.08 -0.13
C TYR A 330 12.59 8.86 -1.63
N ILE A 331 12.40 9.94 -2.40
CA ILE A 331 12.19 9.88 -3.85
C ILE A 331 13.39 9.21 -4.55
N VAL A 332 14.63 9.52 -4.14
CA VAL A 332 15.81 8.90 -4.77
C VAL A 332 15.99 7.44 -4.32
N VAL A 333 15.77 7.11 -3.05
CA VAL A 333 15.81 5.72 -2.56
C VAL A 333 14.76 4.85 -3.27
N LYS A 334 13.52 5.32 -3.40
CA LYS A 334 12.49 4.62 -4.19
C LYS A 334 12.84 4.58 -5.68
N GLY A 335 13.62 5.54 -6.17
CA GLY A 335 14.23 5.53 -7.50
C GLY A 335 15.15 4.35 -7.70
N LEU A 336 16.11 4.13 -6.80
CA LEU A 336 17.01 2.98 -6.82
C LEU A 336 16.24 1.65 -6.79
N GLN A 337 15.10 1.59 -6.10
CA GLN A 337 14.23 0.42 -6.08
C GLN A 337 13.48 0.15 -7.40
N GLY A 338 13.57 1.05 -8.38
CA GLY A 338 12.89 0.97 -9.67
C GLY A 338 11.45 1.50 -9.66
N LYS A 339 11.10 2.36 -8.70
CA LYS A 339 9.72 2.86 -8.53
C LYS A 339 9.53 4.27 -9.08
N THR A 340 10.48 5.18 -8.92
CA THR A 340 10.26 6.60 -9.27
C THR A 340 10.76 7.01 -10.66
N GLY A 341 11.38 6.09 -11.41
CA GLY A 341 12.01 6.38 -12.71
C GLY A 341 13.33 7.16 -12.62
N ILE A 342 13.94 7.22 -11.42
CA ILE A 342 15.20 7.91 -11.10
C ILE A 342 16.31 6.88 -10.84
N GLU A 343 16.24 5.70 -11.47
CA GLU A 343 17.02 4.53 -11.06
C GLU A 343 18.51 4.81 -10.84
N PHE A 344 19.14 5.72 -11.61
CA PHE A 344 20.45 6.35 -11.31
C PHE A 344 20.54 7.74 -11.99
N ALA A 345 19.48 8.55 -11.87
CA ALA A 345 19.31 9.74 -12.71
C ALA A 345 20.36 10.84 -12.46
N ASN A 346 21.45 10.84 -13.21
CA ASN A 346 22.39 11.98 -13.25
C ASN A 346 21.79 13.27 -13.84
N TYR A 347 20.52 13.25 -14.24
CA TYR A 347 19.88 14.35 -14.97
C TYR A 347 19.13 15.34 -14.08
N LYS A 348 18.87 15.04 -12.79
CA LYS A 348 18.36 16.02 -11.82
C LYS A 348 19.41 16.29 -10.76
N LYS A 349 19.44 17.50 -10.20
CA LYS A 349 20.31 17.82 -9.06
C LYS A 349 19.71 17.24 -7.77
N ILE A 350 20.54 16.67 -6.90
CA ILE A 350 20.17 16.47 -5.50
C ILE A 350 20.49 17.79 -4.80
N GLN A 351 19.46 18.46 -4.27
CA GLN A 351 19.64 19.73 -3.58
C GLN A 351 20.47 19.51 -2.32
N ASP A 352 21.42 20.41 -2.09
CA ASP A 352 22.18 20.43 -0.84
C ASP A 352 21.30 20.95 0.32
N ASP A 353 21.67 20.57 1.55
CA ASP A 353 20.90 20.91 2.75
C ASP A 353 20.80 22.44 2.96
N ALA A 354 21.84 23.19 2.56
CA ALA A 354 21.83 24.65 2.65
C ALA A 354 20.80 25.28 1.71
N ALA A 355 20.66 24.77 0.48
CA ALA A 355 19.64 25.18 -0.46
C ALA A 355 18.24 24.86 0.04
N ILE A 356 18.03 23.66 0.59
CA ILE A 356 16.72 23.28 1.16
C ILE A 356 16.37 24.17 2.36
N ALA A 357 17.35 24.49 3.23
CA ALA A 357 17.15 25.30 4.43
C ALA A 357 16.65 26.73 4.14
N THR A 358 16.93 27.28 2.96
CA THR A 358 16.43 28.62 2.58
C THR A 358 14.92 28.70 2.43
N LEU A 359 14.27 27.55 2.19
CA LEU A 359 12.88 27.46 1.73
C LEU A 359 12.56 28.29 0.47
N ASP A 360 13.59 28.78 -0.23
CA ASP A 360 13.46 29.71 -1.34
C ASP A 360 14.65 29.60 -2.32
N LYS A 361 14.61 28.55 -3.14
CA LYS A 361 15.62 28.25 -4.18
C LYS A 361 14.96 27.99 -5.53
N ARG A 362 14.13 28.95 -5.96
CA ARG A 362 13.24 28.88 -7.15
C ARG A 362 13.92 28.59 -8.48
N TYR A 363 15.24 28.77 -8.58
CA TYR A 363 15.98 28.54 -9.83
C TYR A 363 16.70 27.20 -9.88
N ASP A 364 16.78 26.47 -8.76
CA ASP A 364 17.58 25.27 -8.67
C ASP A 364 16.82 24.05 -9.22
N ARG A 365 17.37 23.43 -10.27
CA ARG A 365 16.70 22.33 -11.00
C ARG A 365 17.06 20.98 -10.39
N GLY A 366 16.28 20.52 -9.40
CA GLY A 366 16.56 19.27 -8.67
C GLY A 366 15.50 18.17 -8.77
N VAL A 367 15.65 17.16 -7.93
CA VAL A 367 14.62 16.16 -7.62
C VAL A 367 13.36 16.86 -7.08
N ILE A 368 13.58 17.85 -6.22
CA ILE A 368 12.60 18.84 -5.78
C ILE A 368 13.10 20.24 -6.11
N ARG A 369 12.19 21.22 -6.14
CA ARG A 369 12.48 22.65 -6.19
C ARG A 369 11.65 23.34 -5.12
N VAL A 370 12.31 24.14 -4.29
CA VAL A 370 11.64 24.91 -3.23
C VAL A 370 11.39 26.32 -3.75
N GLU A 371 10.15 26.79 -3.61
CA GLU A 371 9.63 27.90 -4.40
C GLU A 371 9.29 29.18 -3.64
N GLY A 372 9.54 29.25 -2.32
CA GLY A 372 9.28 30.47 -1.53
C GLY A 372 7.90 31.10 -1.79
N ASP A 373 7.84 32.43 -1.80
CA ASP A 373 6.64 33.25 -2.05
C ASP A 373 6.28 33.45 -3.53
N ARG A 374 6.74 32.56 -4.44
CA ARG A 374 6.54 32.67 -5.89
C ARG A 374 5.08 32.87 -6.30
N TRP A 375 4.16 32.30 -5.52
CA TRP A 375 2.75 32.21 -5.83
C TRP A 375 1.91 33.26 -5.09
N GLY A 376 2.56 34.15 -4.33
CA GLY A 376 1.94 35.23 -3.58
C GLY A 376 2.70 35.51 -2.29
N SER A 377 2.62 36.75 -1.81
CA SER A 377 3.20 37.14 -0.52
C SER A 377 2.69 36.23 0.60
N GLY A 378 3.59 35.77 1.47
CA GLY A 378 3.24 34.89 2.58
C GLY A 378 2.97 33.43 2.18
N THR A 379 3.22 33.03 0.94
CA THR A 379 3.10 31.62 0.51
C THR A 379 4.46 30.91 0.55
N LEU A 380 4.41 29.58 0.62
CA LEU A 380 5.52 28.68 0.35
C LEU A 380 5.09 27.65 -0.69
N GLY A 381 6.04 27.18 -1.49
CA GLY A 381 5.78 26.15 -2.50
C GLY A 381 6.88 25.12 -2.60
N VAL A 382 6.51 23.92 -3.01
CA VAL A 382 7.46 22.87 -3.41
C VAL A 382 6.97 22.22 -4.70
N GLU A 383 7.88 22.10 -5.66
CA GLU A 383 7.68 21.33 -6.88
C GLU A 383 8.44 19.99 -6.76
N PHE A 384 7.69 18.90 -6.85
CA PHE A 384 8.20 17.55 -7.02
C PHE A 384 8.43 17.30 -8.49
N ARG A 385 9.70 17.29 -8.89
CA ARG A 385 10.08 17.09 -10.28
C ARG A 385 10.29 15.61 -10.60
N ALA A 386 10.31 14.76 -9.59
CA ALA A 386 10.45 13.33 -9.73
C ALA A 386 9.75 12.64 -8.55
N GLY A 387 9.64 11.31 -8.54
CA GLY A 387 8.84 10.62 -7.53
C GLY A 387 7.35 10.53 -7.84
N THR A 388 6.88 11.25 -8.87
CA THR A 388 5.45 11.40 -9.21
C THR A 388 4.88 10.26 -10.06
N LYS A 389 5.74 9.42 -10.64
CA LYS A 389 5.33 8.33 -11.56
C LYS A 389 4.76 7.12 -10.84
N ASP A 390 5.14 6.91 -9.59
CA ASP A 390 4.63 5.88 -8.70
C ASP A 390 3.64 6.52 -7.74
N LEU A 391 2.36 6.20 -7.90
CA LEU A 391 1.29 6.85 -7.12
C LEU A 391 1.46 6.58 -5.63
N ASP A 392 1.85 5.37 -5.22
CA ASP A 392 2.02 5.05 -3.80
C ASP A 392 3.11 5.93 -3.16
N THR A 393 4.22 6.12 -3.87
CA THR A 393 5.31 7.01 -3.44
C THR A 393 4.84 8.45 -3.38
N ALA A 394 4.19 8.95 -4.44
CA ALA A 394 3.69 10.31 -4.53
C ALA A 394 2.68 10.65 -3.44
N ARG A 395 1.66 9.80 -3.29
CA ARG A 395 0.62 9.91 -2.27
C ARG A 395 1.22 10.02 -0.88
N PHE A 396 2.14 9.12 -0.52
CA PHE A 396 2.71 9.12 0.81
C PHE A 396 3.38 10.46 1.17
N TYR A 397 4.29 10.97 0.34
CA TYR A 397 5.02 12.19 0.70
C TYR A 397 4.15 13.45 0.58
N GLN A 398 3.20 13.49 -0.36
CA GLN A 398 2.28 14.62 -0.52
C GLN A 398 1.31 14.71 0.65
N THR A 399 0.70 13.59 1.04
CA THR A 399 -0.26 13.59 2.14
C THR A 399 0.42 13.82 3.48
N ALA A 400 1.61 13.24 3.71
CA ALA A 400 2.38 13.49 4.93
C ALA A 400 2.80 14.97 5.05
N LEU A 401 3.26 15.58 3.95
CA LEU A 401 3.63 16.99 3.93
C LEU A 401 2.42 17.90 4.16
N ALA A 402 1.34 17.70 3.42
CA ALA A 402 0.12 18.50 3.54
C ALA A 402 -0.45 18.43 4.96
N ALA A 403 -0.48 17.24 5.56
CA ALA A 403 -1.01 17.04 6.90
C ALA A 403 -0.19 17.75 7.99
N ARG A 404 1.14 17.70 7.92
CA ARG A 404 2.03 18.41 8.87
C ARG A 404 1.96 19.92 8.69
N ILE A 405 1.85 20.40 7.45
CA ILE A 405 1.67 21.82 7.16
C ILE A 405 0.33 22.32 7.71
N ALA A 406 -0.77 21.62 7.42
CA ALA A 406 -2.13 22.02 7.82
C ALA A 406 -2.29 22.11 9.35
N SER A 407 -1.59 21.26 10.09
CA SER A 407 -1.64 21.21 11.56
C SER A 407 -0.47 21.92 12.24
N ASN A 408 0.49 22.45 11.46
CA ASN A 408 1.78 22.96 11.94
C ASN A 408 2.54 21.99 12.89
N ASP A 409 2.32 20.67 12.76
CA ASP A 409 2.93 19.64 13.63
C ASP A 409 4.11 18.92 12.94
N PHE A 410 5.32 19.33 13.32
CA PHE A 410 6.58 18.69 12.94
C PHE A 410 7.24 17.95 14.11
N SER A 411 6.44 17.46 15.06
CA SER A 411 6.92 16.68 16.20
C SER A 411 7.66 15.42 15.75
N GLY A 412 8.71 15.07 16.50
CA GLY A 412 9.60 13.95 16.19
C GLY A 412 10.63 14.20 15.09
N MET A 413 10.59 15.33 14.38
CA MET A 413 11.57 15.69 13.36
C MET A 413 12.69 16.56 13.93
N ALA A 414 13.92 16.28 13.50
CA ALA A 414 15.09 17.10 13.74
C ALA A 414 15.05 18.40 12.92
N ASN A 415 15.90 19.37 13.27
CA ASN A 415 16.17 20.50 12.40
C ASN A 415 17.14 20.07 11.30
N ILE A 416 17.02 20.65 10.10
CA ILE A 416 17.90 20.31 8.97
C ILE A 416 19.40 20.47 9.31
N GLY A 417 19.76 21.41 10.19
CA GLY A 417 21.13 21.67 10.63
C GLY A 417 21.68 20.71 11.70
N ASP A 418 20.86 19.87 12.32
CA ASP A 418 21.29 19.00 13.44
C ASP A 418 22.26 17.90 12.99
N TYR A 419 22.16 17.49 11.71
CA TYR A 419 23.03 16.50 11.08
C TYR A 419 23.08 16.71 9.57
N ASN A 420 24.06 16.08 8.92
CA ASN A 420 24.17 16.07 7.46
C ASN A 420 24.18 14.62 6.96
N LEU A 421 23.23 14.29 6.08
CA LEU A 421 23.11 12.96 5.50
C LEU A 421 23.97 12.80 4.24
N SER A 422 23.98 13.81 3.37
CA SER A 422 24.72 13.82 2.11
C SER A 422 25.89 14.79 2.19
N ASN A 423 27.07 14.25 2.48
CA ASN A 423 28.29 15.04 2.60
C ASN A 423 29.33 14.61 1.55
N PRO A 424 29.52 15.38 0.46
CA PRO A 424 30.49 15.07 -0.59
C PRO A 424 31.92 14.86 -0.08
N SER A 425 32.33 15.57 0.98
CA SER A 425 33.68 15.43 1.56
C SER A 425 33.94 14.04 2.16
N LYS A 426 32.89 13.26 2.43
CA LYS A 426 32.98 11.88 2.95
C LYS A 426 33.03 10.81 1.85
N LEU A 427 33.04 11.21 0.57
CA LEU A 427 32.97 10.30 -0.59
C LEU A 427 34.32 10.04 -1.27
N THR A 428 35.44 10.47 -0.67
CA THR A 428 36.79 10.11 -1.13
C THR A 428 37.10 8.64 -0.79
N ALA A 429 37.92 7.96 -1.60
CA ALA A 429 38.29 6.57 -1.35
C ALA A 429 38.90 6.34 0.05
N GLN A 430 39.77 7.26 0.52
CA GLN A 430 40.34 7.24 1.86
C GLN A 430 39.24 7.22 2.95
N ARG A 431 38.31 8.18 2.90
CA ARG A 431 37.18 8.25 3.85
C ARG A 431 36.25 7.04 3.76
N ILE A 432 36.05 6.48 2.57
CA ILE A 432 35.23 5.27 2.38
C ILE A 432 35.92 4.08 3.05
N SER A 433 37.21 3.90 2.81
CA SER A 433 38.04 2.86 3.45
C SER A 433 37.98 2.97 4.98
N GLU A 434 38.23 4.16 5.54
CA GLU A 434 38.17 4.43 6.98
C GLU A 434 36.77 4.18 7.58
N ARG A 435 35.70 4.59 6.90
CA ARG A 435 34.32 4.50 7.44
C ARG A 435 33.74 3.10 7.42
N PHE A 436 34.10 2.30 6.41
CA PHE A 436 33.49 1.00 6.16
C PHE A 436 34.45 -0.18 6.36
N GLY A 437 35.73 0.07 6.67
CA GLY A 437 36.70 -0.99 6.97
C GLY A 437 37.03 -1.87 5.76
N VAL A 438 37.11 -1.26 4.57
CA VAL A 438 37.57 -1.93 3.33
C VAL A 438 39.00 -1.52 3.00
N PRO A 439 39.81 -2.36 2.33
CA PRO A 439 41.11 -1.95 1.83
C PRO A 439 41.02 -0.69 0.96
N LEU A 440 42.00 0.19 1.04
CA LEU A 440 42.01 1.44 0.27
C LEU A 440 41.89 1.17 -1.23
N GLU A 441 42.59 0.15 -1.73
CA GLU A 441 42.53 -0.29 -3.12
C GLU A 441 41.11 -0.69 -3.54
N THR A 442 40.38 -1.44 -2.71
CA THR A 442 38.98 -1.79 -2.95
C THR A 442 38.09 -0.54 -3.03
N ALA A 443 38.30 0.44 -2.15
CA ALA A 443 37.56 1.70 -2.19
C ALA A 443 37.88 2.52 -3.45
N VAL A 444 39.14 2.54 -3.89
CA VAL A 444 39.58 3.18 -5.14
C VAL A 444 38.91 2.51 -6.34
N ASN A 445 38.94 1.17 -6.42
CA ASN A 445 38.35 0.42 -7.52
C ASN A 445 36.82 0.59 -7.58
N ALA A 446 36.13 0.56 -6.44
CA ALA A 446 34.71 0.81 -6.39
C ALA A 446 34.34 2.22 -6.90
N LYS A 447 35.09 3.26 -6.46
CA LYS A 447 34.89 4.63 -6.94
C LYS A 447 35.15 4.75 -8.45
N LYS A 448 36.18 4.07 -8.95
CA LYS A 448 36.48 4.02 -10.39
C LYS A 448 35.32 3.40 -11.17
N VAL A 449 34.84 2.23 -10.77
CA VAL A 449 33.70 1.55 -11.41
C VAL A 449 32.45 2.45 -11.43
N LEU A 450 32.12 3.09 -10.30
CA LEU A 450 30.98 4.01 -10.20
C LEU A 450 31.12 5.20 -11.16
N ALA A 451 32.33 5.77 -11.29
CA ALA A 451 32.63 6.84 -12.21
C ALA A 451 32.55 6.37 -13.69
N ASP A 452 33.10 5.19 -14.01
CA ASP A 452 33.14 4.62 -15.35
C ASP A 452 31.73 4.32 -15.89
N VAL A 453 30.80 3.86 -15.05
CA VAL A 453 29.39 3.69 -15.42
C VAL A 453 28.57 5.00 -15.38
N GLY A 454 29.23 6.08 -14.96
CA GLY A 454 28.75 7.46 -14.98
C GLY A 454 27.96 7.91 -13.75
N ILE A 455 28.00 7.23 -12.60
CA ILE A 455 27.20 7.60 -11.42
C ILE A 455 27.83 8.77 -10.67
N LYS A 456 27.15 9.93 -10.65
CA LYS A 456 27.59 11.12 -9.91
C LYS A 456 27.68 10.87 -8.41
N ASP A 457 28.64 11.52 -7.74
CA ASP A 457 28.92 11.34 -6.31
C ASP A 457 27.70 11.50 -5.40
N LEU A 458 26.86 12.53 -5.62
CA LEU A 458 25.65 12.72 -4.82
C LEU A 458 24.62 11.58 -4.99
N TYR A 459 24.64 10.85 -6.12
CA TYR A 459 23.77 9.71 -6.37
C TYR A 459 24.32 8.38 -5.84
N GLN A 460 25.54 8.36 -5.28
CA GLN A 460 26.12 7.21 -4.58
C GLN A 460 25.53 7.10 -3.17
N ILE A 461 24.20 6.96 -3.09
CA ILE A 461 23.42 7.01 -1.85
C ILE A 461 23.85 5.95 -0.85
N GLN A 462 24.34 4.80 -1.32
CA GLN A 462 24.88 3.73 -0.48
C GLN A 462 26.02 4.22 0.43
N LEU A 463 26.74 5.27 0.01
CA LEU A 463 27.91 5.85 0.67
C LEU A 463 27.59 7.08 1.54
N TRP A 464 26.33 7.54 1.56
CA TRP A 464 25.88 8.64 2.42
C TRP A 464 26.06 8.29 3.91
N ASP A 465 25.92 9.29 4.79
CA ASP A 465 26.20 9.14 6.22
C ASP A 465 25.04 8.56 7.04
N TRP A 466 24.43 7.48 6.53
CA TRP A 466 23.33 6.77 7.19
C TRP A 466 23.68 6.27 8.60
N SER A 467 24.94 5.92 8.84
CA SER A 467 25.43 5.39 10.11
C SER A 467 26.00 6.47 11.06
N GLY A 468 25.79 7.75 10.73
CA GLY A 468 26.21 8.88 11.55
C GLY A 468 25.48 8.93 12.90
N LYS A 469 26.19 9.27 13.99
CA LYS A 469 25.63 9.26 15.35
C LYS A 469 24.44 10.20 15.56
N LYS A 470 24.35 11.26 14.74
CA LYS A 470 23.30 12.29 14.82
C LYS A 470 22.09 12.03 13.92
N VAL A 471 22.10 10.97 13.10
CA VAL A 471 20.92 10.62 12.27
C VAL A 471 19.80 10.12 13.20
N PRO A 472 18.61 10.77 13.22
CA PRO A 472 17.61 10.56 14.28
C PRO A 472 16.80 9.26 14.12
N PHE A 473 16.60 8.79 12.89
CA PHE A 473 15.78 7.61 12.57
C PHE A 473 16.57 6.30 12.39
N VAL A 474 17.91 6.35 12.43
CA VAL A 474 18.78 5.15 12.43
C VAL A 474 19.50 5.07 13.78
N LYS A 475 19.17 4.06 14.59
CA LYS A 475 19.75 3.80 15.93
C LYS A 475 20.94 2.84 15.87
N SER A 476 21.63 2.69 17.00
CA SER A 476 22.92 2.01 17.16
C SER A 476 23.00 0.64 16.47
N GLY A 477 22.05 -0.26 16.73
CA GLY A 477 22.04 -1.60 16.14
C GLY A 477 21.97 -1.55 14.61
N LYS A 478 21.04 -0.77 14.04
CA LYS A 478 20.91 -0.63 12.59
C LYS A 478 22.09 0.08 11.94
N ARG A 479 22.73 1.05 12.62
CA ARG A 479 23.92 1.75 12.07
C ARG A 479 25.03 0.76 11.70
N LYS A 480 25.23 -0.29 12.50
CA LYS A 480 26.26 -1.31 12.27
C LYS A 480 25.87 -2.26 11.13
N LEU A 481 24.60 -2.68 11.09
CA LEU A 481 24.05 -3.46 9.96
C LEU A 481 24.18 -2.71 8.64
N LEU A 482 23.91 -1.40 8.62
CA LEU A 482 24.09 -0.57 7.42
C LEU A 482 25.56 -0.47 7.00
N ARG A 483 26.50 -0.35 7.95
CA ARG A 483 27.94 -0.35 7.63
C ARG A 483 28.37 -1.66 7.00
N SER A 484 27.95 -2.80 7.55
CA SER A 484 28.23 -4.13 7.01
C SER A 484 27.65 -4.30 5.60
N LEU A 485 26.37 -4.00 5.38
CA LEU A 485 25.75 -4.09 4.06
C LEU A 485 26.36 -3.12 3.04
N THR A 486 26.80 -1.94 3.46
CA THR A 486 27.52 -1.00 2.59
C THR A 486 28.95 -1.47 2.30
N LYS A 487 29.64 -2.12 3.24
CA LYS A 487 30.93 -2.78 3.01
C LYS A 487 30.80 -3.86 1.93
N ASP A 488 29.79 -4.73 2.03
CA ASP A 488 29.49 -5.74 1.01
C ASP A 488 29.22 -5.09 -0.36
N TYR A 489 28.44 -4.00 -0.40
CA TYR A 489 28.20 -3.25 -1.62
C TYR A 489 29.50 -2.74 -2.26
N ILE A 490 30.40 -2.16 -1.47
CA ILE A 490 31.68 -1.61 -1.96
C ILE A 490 32.55 -2.74 -2.54
N ILE A 491 32.67 -3.86 -1.85
CA ILE A 491 33.44 -5.02 -2.31
C ILE A 491 32.88 -5.56 -3.63
N GLN A 492 31.56 -5.73 -3.72
CA GLN A 492 30.90 -6.24 -4.92
C GLN A 492 30.94 -5.28 -6.10
N VAL A 493 30.98 -3.97 -5.87
CA VAL A 493 31.19 -2.99 -6.94
C VAL A 493 32.64 -2.99 -7.40
N ALA A 494 33.60 -3.12 -6.49
CA ALA A 494 35.02 -3.16 -6.82
C ALA A 494 35.38 -4.37 -7.70
N SER A 495 34.81 -5.55 -7.42
CA SER A 495 35.08 -6.78 -8.18
C SER A 495 34.63 -6.71 -9.65
N LEU A 496 33.69 -5.82 -9.98
CA LEU A 496 33.27 -5.59 -11.37
C LEU A 496 34.35 -4.95 -12.25
N SER A 497 35.38 -4.36 -11.63
CA SER A 497 36.52 -3.79 -12.38
C SER A 497 37.36 -4.86 -13.09
N GLU A 498 37.24 -6.12 -12.69
CA GLU A 498 38.10 -7.23 -13.13
C GLU A 498 37.40 -8.23 -14.07
N SER A 499 36.06 -8.23 -14.13
CA SER A 499 35.30 -9.42 -14.60
C SER A 499 34.33 -9.24 -15.78
N VAL A 500 34.16 -8.04 -16.37
CA VAL A 500 33.10 -7.81 -17.40
C VAL A 500 33.58 -6.91 -18.54
N ALA A 501 33.43 -7.38 -19.80
CA ALA A 501 33.99 -6.74 -21.00
C ALA A 501 33.19 -5.53 -21.56
N HIS A 502 31.92 -5.33 -21.15
CA HIS A 502 31.05 -4.30 -21.72
C HIS A 502 30.51 -3.29 -20.69
N PRO A 503 30.74 -1.96 -20.88
CA PRO A 503 30.31 -0.91 -19.94
C PRO A 503 28.81 -0.87 -19.64
N SER A 504 27.95 -1.26 -20.59
CA SER A 504 26.50 -1.33 -20.40
C SER A 504 26.08 -2.43 -19.43
N GLU A 505 26.82 -3.54 -19.41
CA GLU A 505 26.55 -4.66 -18.52
C GLU A 505 27.00 -4.34 -17.08
N VAL A 506 28.20 -3.78 -16.91
CA VAL A 506 28.69 -3.27 -15.62
C VAL A 506 27.68 -2.29 -15.02
N LYS A 507 27.16 -1.36 -15.83
CA LYS A 507 26.13 -0.41 -15.40
C LYS A 507 24.84 -1.10 -14.93
N SER A 508 24.42 -2.17 -15.60
CA SER A 508 23.25 -2.96 -15.21
C SER A 508 23.48 -3.71 -13.89
N GLN A 509 24.68 -4.26 -13.69
CA GLN A 509 25.04 -4.96 -12.45
C GLN A 509 25.15 -4.00 -11.27
N VAL A 510 25.83 -2.86 -11.41
CA VAL A 510 25.87 -1.80 -10.38
C VAL A 510 24.45 -1.32 -10.03
N ARG A 511 23.56 -1.23 -11.03
CA ARG A 511 22.16 -0.90 -10.81
C ARG A 511 21.45 -1.90 -9.91
N ASN A 512 21.62 -3.19 -10.20
CA ASN A 512 21.04 -4.25 -9.42
C ASN A 512 21.63 -4.29 -8.00
N LEU A 513 22.94 -4.12 -7.84
CA LEU A 513 23.58 -4.03 -6.52
C LEU A 513 22.98 -2.89 -5.67
N GLY A 514 22.85 -1.70 -6.26
CA GLY A 514 22.29 -0.54 -5.55
C GLY A 514 20.81 -0.71 -5.18
N LYS A 515 20.04 -1.36 -6.06
CA LYS A 515 18.63 -1.72 -5.82
C LYS A 515 18.49 -2.72 -4.67
N GLU A 516 19.27 -3.80 -4.70
CA GLU A 516 19.23 -4.84 -3.68
C GLU A 516 19.67 -4.31 -2.32
N TRP A 517 20.70 -3.46 -2.26
CA TRP A 517 21.08 -2.73 -1.04
C TRP A 517 19.93 -1.89 -0.48
N ALA A 518 19.25 -1.10 -1.32
CA ALA A 518 18.15 -0.24 -0.88
C ALA A 518 16.93 -1.02 -0.38
N ILE A 519 16.73 -2.25 -0.85
CA ILE A 519 15.67 -3.14 -0.38
C ILE A 519 16.10 -3.85 0.92
N ALA A 520 17.31 -4.40 0.95
CA ALA A 520 17.86 -5.15 2.08
C ALA A 520 17.97 -4.30 3.35
N THR A 521 18.42 -3.04 3.22
CA THR A 521 18.57 -2.11 4.36
C THR A 521 17.25 -1.63 4.96
N ARG A 522 16.13 -1.79 4.24
CA ARG A 522 14.80 -1.27 4.62
C ARG A 522 14.79 0.26 4.89
N ILE A 523 15.75 1.00 4.33
CA ILE A 523 15.91 2.43 4.62
C ILE A 523 14.70 3.25 4.16
N SER A 524 14.00 2.82 3.11
CA SER A 524 12.76 3.46 2.69
C SER A 524 11.67 3.41 3.76
N GLN A 525 11.61 2.33 4.55
CA GLN A 525 10.63 2.18 5.62
C GLN A 525 10.99 3.01 6.85
N ASP A 526 12.28 3.19 7.15
CA ASP A 526 12.71 4.12 8.21
C ASP A 526 12.33 5.55 7.86
N LEU A 527 12.53 5.95 6.60
CA LEU A 527 12.14 7.27 6.09
C LEU A 527 10.63 7.47 6.13
N GLU A 528 9.83 6.47 5.72
CA GLU A 528 8.37 6.52 5.83
C GLU A 528 7.92 6.68 7.28
N HIS A 529 8.50 5.90 8.21
CA HIS A 529 8.16 5.98 9.62
C HIS A 529 8.51 7.35 10.23
N TYR A 530 9.66 7.92 9.85
CA TYR A 530 10.11 9.22 10.32
C TYR A 530 9.27 10.39 9.79
N MET A 531 8.88 10.35 8.50
CA MET A 531 8.07 11.40 7.89
C MET A 531 6.59 11.33 8.28
N ARG A 532 6.05 10.13 8.55
CA ARG A 532 4.63 9.94 8.86
C ARG A 532 4.23 10.75 10.10
N PRO A 533 3.10 11.48 10.07
CA PRO A 533 2.51 12.08 11.27
C PRO A 533 2.32 11.08 12.40
N LYS A 534 2.70 11.47 13.62
CA LYS A 534 2.49 10.64 14.81
C LYS A 534 1.05 10.79 15.31
N ARG A 535 0.50 9.73 15.92
CA ARG A 535 -0.80 9.76 16.59
C ARG A 535 -0.70 10.50 17.91
N ASN A 536 -0.77 11.84 17.85
CA ASN A 536 -0.67 12.71 19.01
C ASN A 536 -2.08 13.11 19.48
N PHE A 537 -2.82 12.20 20.10
CA PHE A 537 -3.98 12.58 20.92
C PHE A 537 -3.46 12.97 22.30
N ALA A 538 -4.14 13.88 22.99
CA ALA A 538 -3.78 14.21 24.37
C ALA A 538 -3.66 12.92 25.19
N TYR A 539 -2.45 12.62 25.68
CA TYR A 539 -2.17 11.41 26.45
C TYR A 539 -2.83 11.53 27.84
N ASN A 540 -4.14 11.33 27.89
CA ASN A 540 -4.89 11.19 29.13
C ASN A 540 -5.43 9.75 29.22
N ASP A 541 -5.80 9.36 30.44
CA ASP A 541 -6.36 8.05 30.75
C ASP A 541 -7.61 7.70 29.91
N ASP A 542 -8.27 8.71 29.33
CA ASP A 542 -9.52 8.58 28.59
C ASP A 542 -9.36 7.89 27.23
N VAL A 543 -8.14 7.86 26.68
CA VAL A 543 -7.90 7.21 25.38
C VAL A 543 -7.79 5.68 25.51
N LEU A 544 -7.40 5.19 26.69
CA LEU A 544 -7.29 3.74 26.94
C LEU A 544 -8.51 3.19 27.69
N LYS A 545 -9.12 4.00 28.55
CA LYS A 545 -10.28 3.60 29.36
C LYS A 545 -11.56 3.76 28.55
N TYR A 546 -12.36 2.71 28.53
CA TYR A 546 -13.73 2.82 28.05
C TYR A 546 -14.56 3.53 29.13
N LYS A 547 -15.26 4.59 28.73
CA LYS A 547 -16.19 5.31 29.59
C LYS A 547 -17.61 4.86 29.26
N PRO A 548 -18.37 4.30 30.22
CA PRO A 548 -19.78 4.00 30.03
C PRO A 548 -20.55 5.23 29.55
N VAL A 549 -21.43 5.04 28.56
CA VAL A 549 -22.20 6.15 27.99
C VAL A 549 -23.37 6.47 28.92
N PRO A 550 -23.55 7.74 29.34
CA PRO A 550 -24.70 8.15 30.14
C PRO A 550 -26.04 7.80 29.45
N GLY A 551 -27.03 7.37 30.23
CA GLY A 551 -28.37 7.07 29.72
C GLY A 551 -28.55 5.69 29.08
N ARG A 552 -27.51 4.85 29.06
CA ARG A 552 -27.66 3.42 28.69
C ARG A 552 -28.19 2.60 29.86
N ASN A 553 -29.05 1.62 29.54
CA ASN A 553 -29.60 0.69 30.51
C ASN A 553 -28.56 -0.38 30.85
N TYR A 554 -27.85 -0.15 31.95
CA TYR A 554 -26.90 -1.12 32.51
C TYR A 554 -27.56 -2.02 33.56
N VAL A 555 -27.08 -3.26 33.65
CA VAL A 555 -27.44 -4.18 34.74
C VAL A 555 -27.00 -3.64 36.10
N THR A 556 -27.71 -3.99 37.17
CA THR A 556 -27.50 -3.46 38.53
C THR A 556 -26.07 -3.64 39.06
N ASN A 557 -25.39 -4.72 38.67
CA ASN A 557 -24.01 -5.04 39.05
C ASN A 557 -23.09 -5.03 37.82
N ALA A 558 -22.98 -3.87 37.17
CA ALA A 558 -22.15 -3.73 35.98
C ALA A 558 -20.68 -4.08 36.25
N VAL A 559 -20.10 -4.92 35.39
CA VAL A 559 -18.69 -5.29 35.39
C VAL A 559 -17.85 -4.12 34.88
N ASP A 560 -16.84 -3.70 35.65
CA ASP A 560 -15.86 -2.73 35.16
C ASP A 560 -14.91 -3.38 34.14
N VAL A 561 -15.20 -3.20 32.85
CA VAL A 561 -14.41 -3.77 31.77
C VAL A 561 -12.98 -3.22 31.69
N ASN A 562 -12.69 -2.10 32.34
CA ASN A 562 -11.34 -1.56 32.39
C ASN A 562 -10.42 -2.37 33.31
N LYS A 563 -10.98 -3.25 34.16
CA LYS A 563 -10.26 -4.17 35.05
C LYS A 563 -10.17 -5.60 34.52
N ILE A 564 -10.71 -5.87 33.33
CA ILE A 564 -10.56 -7.17 32.67
C ILE A 564 -9.15 -7.24 32.08
N ASP A 565 -8.42 -8.29 32.46
CA ASP A 565 -7.08 -8.54 31.94
C ASP A 565 -7.12 -8.91 30.46
N LEU A 566 -6.23 -8.28 29.70
CA LEU A 566 -6.00 -8.53 28.29
C LEU A 566 -4.54 -8.95 28.09
N GLY A 567 -4.31 -9.87 27.15
CA GLY A 567 -2.98 -10.13 26.60
C GLY A 567 -2.86 -9.45 25.25
N ILE A 568 -1.78 -8.70 25.03
CA ILE A 568 -1.50 -8.05 23.75
C ILE A 568 -0.22 -8.65 23.19
N GLU A 569 -0.22 -8.91 21.91
CA GLU A 569 0.98 -9.28 21.18
C GLU A 569 1.39 -8.12 20.29
N TYR A 570 2.63 -7.67 20.48
CA TYR A 570 3.25 -6.65 19.66
C TYR A 570 4.23 -7.30 18.72
N SER A 571 4.30 -6.84 17.48
CA SER A 571 5.27 -7.37 16.52
C SER A 571 5.96 -6.27 15.74
N GLY A 572 7.22 -6.52 15.40
CA GLY A 572 7.99 -5.69 14.50
C GLY A 572 8.93 -6.51 13.63
N LYS A 573 9.30 -5.98 12.47
CA LYS A 573 10.25 -6.66 11.59
C LYS A 573 11.68 -6.32 11.97
N PHE A 574 12.56 -7.30 11.81
CA PHE A 574 14.00 -7.09 11.93
C PHE A 574 14.50 -5.92 11.07
N PRO A 575 15.60 -5.25 11.47
CA PRO A 575 16.13 -4.07 10.78
C PRO A 575 16.55 -4.31 9.32
N VAL A 576 16.86 -5.56 8.96
CA VAL A 576 17.28 -6.01 7.62
C VAL A 576 16.20 -6.89 6.98
N ALA A 577 15.99 -6.75 5.67
CA ALA A 577 15.05 -7.57 4.91
C ALA A 577 15.75 -8.79 4.29
N VAL A 578 15.05 -9.92 4.34
CA VAL A 578 15.44 -11.14 3.62
C VAL A 578 15.42 -10.90 2.11
N ARG A 579 16.50 -11.29 1.45
CA ARG A 579 16.61 -11.40 -0.01
C ARG A 579 17.01 -12.82 -0.35
N GLY A 580 16.30 -13.43 -1.29
CA GLY A 580 16.59 -14.77 -1.75
C GLY A 580 16.04 -15.01 -3.15
N ASP A 581 16.58 -16.03 -3.81
CA ASP A 581 16.07 -16.52 -5.07
C ASP A 581 14.95 -17.52 -4.84
N PHE A 582 13.93 -17.43 -5.69
CA PHE A 582 12.78 -18.31 -5.68
C PHE A 582 12.53 -18.86 -7.08
N SER A 583 11.84 -19.98 -7.16
CA SER A 583 11.39 -20.53 -8.45
C SER A 583 10.65 -19.48 -9.28
N LYS A 584 10.88 -19.50 -10.60
CA LYS A 584 10.27 -18.57 -11.54
C LYS A 584 8.74 -18.68 -11.51
N ASP A 585 8.25 -19.91 -11.53
CA ASP A 585 6.83 -20.26 -11.48
C ASP A 585 6.47 -20.93 -10.15
N ARG A 586 5.17 -20.97 -9.84
CA ARG A 586 4.66 -21.75 -8.70
C ARG A 586 4.75 -23.24 -9.07
N LEU A 587 5.17 -24.07 -8.13
CA LEU A 587 5.27 -25.52 -8.33
C LEU A 587 3.91 -26.19 -8.11
N GLY A 588 3.86 -27.52 -8.17
CA GLY A 588 2.63 -28.32 -8.04
C GLY A 588 1.84 -28.12 -6.73
N ASP A 589 2.48 -27.56 -5.69
CA ASP A 589 1.85 -27.19 -4.42
C ASP A 589 1.26 -25.76 -4.40
N GLY A 590 1.33 -25.05 -5.53
CA GLY A 590 0.89 -23.67 -5.69
C GLY A 590 1.81 -22.64 -5.02
N LYS A 591 2.99 -23.03 -4.53
CA LYS A 591 3.97 -22.12 -3.90
C LYS A 591 5.18 -21.90 -4.79
N LYS A 592 5.88 -20.78 -4.57
CA LYS A 592 7.22 -20.59 -5.13
C LYS A 592 8.23 -21.22 -4.18
N ALA A 593 9.10 -22.07 -4.69
CA ALA A 593 10.12 -22.71 -3.89
C ALA A 593 11.27 -21.75 -3.60
N TRP A 594 11.79 -21.79 -2.38
CA TRP A 594 13.05 -21.14 -2.03
C TRP A 594 14.22 -21.90 -2.63
N ILE A 595 15.15 -21.17 -3.23
CA ILE A 595 16.33 -21.70 -3.90
C ILE A 595 17.58 -21.39 -3.07
N GLN A 596 17.83 -20.12 -2.78
CA GLN A 596 18.95 -19.70 -1.94
C GLN A 596 18.66 -18.35 -1.28
N THR A 597 19.30 -18.09 -0.14
CA THR A 597 19.31 -16.79 0.52
C THR A 597 20.52 -15.98 0.06
N LYS A 598 20.32 -14.71 -0.29
CA LYS A 598 21.37 -13.77 -0.71
C LYS A 598 21.74 -12.79 0.38
N VAL A 599 20.73 -12.27 1.08
CA VAL A 599 20.91 -11.34 2.19
C VAL A 599 19.92 -11.72 3.27
N ASP A 600 20.43 -11.96 4.47
CA ASP A 600 19.62 -12.10 5.66
C ASP A 600 20.48 -11.86 6.91
N LEU A 601 19.84 -11.82 8.07
CA LEU A 601 20.49 -12.00 9.36
C LEU A 601 20.83 -13.49 9.55
N THR A 602 21.91 -13.80 10.26
CA THR A 602 22.13 -15.16 10.77
C THR A 602 21.24 -15.45 11.98
N THR A 603 21.15 -16.70 12.41
CA THR A 603 20.44 -17.09 13.63
C THR A 603 21.02 -16.36 14.85
N ASP A 604 22.35 -16.32 14.98
CA ASP A 604 23.03 -15.65 16.11
C ASP A 604 22.76 -14.15 16.15
N GLU A 605 22.74 -13.49 14.99
CA GLU A 605 22.43 -12.06 14.92
C GLU A 605 20.97 -11.77 15.27
N ARG A 606 20.04 -12.66 14.88
CA ARG A 606 18.65 -12.55 15.33
C ARG A 606 18.54 -12.74 16.83
N GLU A 607 19.20 -13.76 17.38
CA GLU A 607 19.24 -14.00 18.81
C GLU A 607 19.77 -12.78 19.57
N ALA A 608 20.87 -12.18 19.10
CA ALA A 608 21.43 -10.96 19.68
C ALA A 608 20.42 -9.80 19.67
N ILE A 609 19.69 -9.59 18.56
CA ILE A 609 18.66 -8.55 18.48
C ILE A 609 17.48 -8.86 19.41
N ILE A 610 17.01 -10.11 19.48
CA ILE A 610 15.93 -10.52 20.39
C ILE A 610 16.34 -10.25 21.85
N LYS A 611 17.55 -10.64 22.23
CA LYS A 611 18.11 -10.41 23.57
C LYS A 611 18.26 -8.92 23.88
N SER A 612 18.72 -8.12 22.92
CA SER A 612 18.81 -6.65 23.05
C SER A 612 17.43 -6.02 23.28
N VAL A 613 16.42 -6.42 22.50
CA VAL A 613 15.04 -5.96 22.68
C VAL A 613 14.51 -6.34 24.06
N ALA A 614 14.79 -7.55 24.54
CA ALA A 614 14.41 -7.98 25.89
C ALA A 614 15.09 -7.15 26.99
N ASN A 615 16.38 -6.87 26.85
CA ASN A 615 17.14 -5.99 27.76
C ASN A 615 16.56 -4.57 27.80
N ASP A 616 16.29 -3.98 26.63
CA ASP A 616 15.72 -2.65 26.53
C ASP A 616 14.31 -2.60 27.13
N LEU A 617 13.48 -3.60 26.84
CA LEU A 617 12.14 -3.71 27.41
C LEU A 617 12.18 -3.79 28.94
N LYS A 618 13.06 -4.63 29.48
CA LYS A 618 13.30 -4.72 30.94
C LYS A 618 13.64 -3.35 31.52
N SER A 619 14.59 -2.63 30.91
CA SER A 619 14.98 -1.30 31.38
C SER A 619 13.81 -0.31 31.34
N GLU A 620 13.01 -0.33 30.28
CA GLU A 620 11.85 0.58 30.12
C GLU A 620 10.70 0.25 31.07
N LEU A 621 10.59 -1.02 31.52
CA LEU A 621 9.59 -1.49 32.48
C LEU A 621 10.12 -1.52 33.93
N ASN A 622 11.31 -0.98 34.19
CA ASN A 622 11.98 -1.01 35.50
C ASN A 622 12.10 -2.42 36.10
N GLY A 623 12.33 -3.43 35.25
CA GLY A 623 12.58 -4.81 35.66
C GLY A 623 13.96 -4.97 36.31
N VAL A 624 14.11 -5.96 37.20
CA VAL A 624 15.35 -6.16 38.00
C VAL A 624 16.20 -7.31 37.45
N GLU A 625 15.59 -8.45 37.14
CA GLU A 625 16.28 -9.63 36.61
C GLU A 625 16.63 -9.49 35.13
N GLY A 626 17.76 -10.06 34.70
CA GLY A 626 18.17 -10.07 33.29
C GLY A 626 17.31 -11.01 32.42
N PRO A 627 17.37 -10.90 31.08
CA PRO A 627 16.65 -11.81 30.20
C PRO A 627 17.11 -13.27 30.35
N THR A 628 16.15 -14.17 30.49
CA THR A 628 16.37 -15.62 30.57
C THR A 628 15.91 -16.29 29.28
N LYS A 629 16.81 -17.01 28.60
CA LYS A 629 16.49 -17.79 27.40
C LYS A 629 15.53 -18.93 27.75
N MET A 630 14.54 -19.16 26.90
CA MET A 630 13.61 -20.28 27.05
C MET A 630 13.99 -21.42 26.11
N ASP A 631 14.04 -22.65 26.64
CA ASP A 631 14.03 -23.87 25.85
C ASP A 631 12.59 -24.21 25.49
N THR A 632 12.04 -23.52 24.50
CA THR A 632 10.69 -23.77 23.99
C THR A 632 10.76 -24.25 22.56
N ASP A 633 10.26 -25.46 22.32
CA ASP A 633 9.96 -25.91 20.97
C ASP A 633 8.73 -25.15 20.47
N GLY A 634 8.80 -24.63 19.24
CA GLY A 634 7.87 -23.62 18.76
C GLY A 634 6.40 -24.04 18.71
N HIS A 635 5.47 -23.06 18.71
CA HIS A 635 4.02 -23.23 18.57
C HIS A 635 3.53 -23.80 17.21
N GLY A 636 4.16 -24.88 16.73
CA GLY A 636 3.88 -25.51 15.44
C GLY A 636 4.28 -24.67 14.23
N HIS A 637 5.09 -23.63 14.44
CA HIS A 637 5.67 -22.75 13.41
C HIS A 637 7.20 -22.66 13.51
N GLY A 638 7.80 -23.48 14.39
CA GLY A 638 9.25 -23.62 14.63
C GLY A 638 9.96 -22.37 15.13
N LEU A 639 9.53 -21.80 16.25
CA LEU A 639 10.29 -20.82 17.03
C LEU A 639 11.73 -21.29 17.20
N ASP A 640 12.69 -20.45 16.82
CA ASP A 640 14.12 -20.78 16.99
C ASP A 640 14.71 -20.09 18.24
N VAL A 641 14.16 -18.94 18.69
CA VAL A 641 14.71 -18.15 19.81
C VAL A 641 13.61 -17.45 20.62
N SER A 642 13.65 -17.57 21.95
CA SER A 642 12.76 -16.85 22.88
C SER A 642 13.47 -16.47 24.18
N TYR A 643 13.18 -15.26 24.69
CA TYR A 643 13.69 -14.72 25.94
C TYR A 643 12.56 -14.20 26.83
N THR A 644 12.75 -14.31 28.14
CA THR A 644 11.80 -13.80 29.14
C THR A 644 12.40 -12.73 30.01
N ILE A 645 11.59 -11.72 30.34
CA ILE A 645 11.94 -10.70 31.34
C ILE A 645 10.80 -10.54 32.34
N ARG A 646 11.14 -9.98 33.51
CA ARG A 646 10.16 -9.59 34.53
C ARG A 646 10.15 -8.08 34.69
N ASP A 647 8.96 -7.50 34.75
CA ASP A 647 8.78 -6.08 35.01
C ASP A 647 8.84 -5.73 36.51
N SER A 648 8.66 -4.46 36.85
CA SER A 648 8.62 -3.98 38.24
C SER A 648 7.47 -4.56 39.09
N LYS A 649 6.44 -5.14 38.45
CA LYS A 649 5.31 -5.81 39.10
C LYS A 649 5.50 -7.33 39.13
N ASN A 650 6.70 -7.83 38.81
CA ASN A 650 7.06 -9.25 38.75
C ASN A 650 6.26 -10.06 37.70
N ARG A 651 5.64 -9.41 36.71
CA ARG A 651 4.91 -10.08 35.63
C ARG A 651 5.88 -10.53 34.54
N LYS A 652 5.60 -11.69 33.94
CA LYS A 652 6.43 -12.30 32.89
C LYS A 652 6.07 -11.73 31.51
N TRP A 653 7.08 -11.26 30.79
CA TRP A 653 7.02 -10.84 29.39
C TRP A 653 7.90 -11.75 28.55
N ILE A 654 7.51 -12.01 27.31
CA ILE A 654 8.25 -12.86 26.37
C ILE A 654 8.61 -12.04 25.14
N VAL A 655 9.84 -12.16 24.65
CA VAL A 655 10.31 -11.63 23.38
C VAL A 655 10.84 -12.79 22.54
N GLU A 656 10.25 -13.02 21.37
CA GLU A 656 10.51 -14.21 20.55
C GLU A 656 10.61 -13.92 19.06
N TRP A 657 11.22 -14.85 18.33
CA TRP A 657 11.29 -14.84 16.87
C TRP A 657 10.23 -15.78 16.29
N ASP A 658 9.17 -15.23 15.69
CA ASP A 658 8.08 -16.00 15.06
C ASP A 658 7.82 -15.62 13.60
N GLY A 659 6.94 -16.36 12.92
CA GLY A 659 6.58 -16.18 11.52
C GLY A 659 7.70 -16.56 10.56
N ILE A 660 8.56 -17.49 10.98
CA ILE A 660 9.77 -17.92 10.28
C ILE A 660 9.41 -18.65 9.00
N GLY A 661 10.01 -18.24 7.88
CA GLY A 661 9.96 -19.03 6.64
C GLY A 661 11.04 -20.10 6.70
N ARG A 662 10.70 -21.37 6.43
CA ARG A 662 11.68 -22.45 6.27
C ARG A 662 11.37 -23.28 5.03
N SER A 663 12.26 -24.18 4.65
CA SER A 663 12.05 -25.06 3.49
C SER A 663 12.52 -26.47 3.81
N TYR A 664 11.92 -27.43 3.13
CA TYR A 664 12.06 -28.85 3.47
C TYR A 664 12.63 -29.65 2.31
N THR A 665 13.36 -30.71 2.65
CA THR A 665 13.70 -31.79 1.72
C THR A 665 12.43 -32.55 1.30
N PRO A 666 12.47 -33.34 0.22
CA PRO A 666 11.37 -34.25 -0.12
C PRO A 666 11.03 -35.24 1.01
N GLU A 667 11.98 -35.55 1.87
CA GLU A 667 11.86 -36.41 3.04
C GLU A 667 11.24 -35.69 4.26
N GLY A 668 11.05 -34.36 4.18
CA GLY A 668 10.42 -33.57 5.23
C GLY A 668 11.37 -33.04 6.30
N GLU A 669 12.68 -33.09 6.05
CA GLU A 669 13.70 -32.51 6.94
C GLU A 669 13.87 -31.02 6.64
N ILE A 670 14.07 -30.19 7.67
CA ILE A 670 14.36 -28.76 7.49
C ILE A 670 15.71 -28.64 6.79
N ILE A 671 15.74 -27.93 5.66
CA ILE A 671 17.00 -27.65 4.96
C ILE A 671 17.83 -26.69 5.82
N ALA A 672 19.09 -27.03 6.05
CA ALA A 672 20.06 -26.18 6.74
C ALA A 672 20.09 -24.76 6.13
N ASP A 673 20.19 -23.74 6.98
CA ASP A 673 20.18 -22.30 6.62
C ASP A 673 18.93 -21.79 5.88
N SER A 674 17.89 -22.62 5.73
CA SER A 674 16.61 -22.19 5.16
C SER A 674 15.71 -21.37 6.10
N PRO A 675 15.81 -21.45 7.46
CA PRO A 675 15.11 -20.53 8.35
C PRO A 675 15.47 -19.07 8.05
N ARG A 676 14.45 -18.28 7.74
CA ARG A 676 14.62 -16.91 7.24
C ARG A 676 13.45 -16.03 7.59
N GLY A 677 13.73 -14.73 7.71
CA GLY A 677 12.69 -13.72 7.89
C GLY A 677 12.05 -13.74 9.27
N GLY A 678 10.73 -13.84 9.33
CA GLY A 678 9.97 -13.71 10.57
C GLY A 678 9.83 -12.28 11.10
N SER A 679 9.29 -12.17 12.30
CA SER A 679 9.11 -10.95 13.10
C SER A 679 9.70 -11.17 14.48
N ILE A 680 10.03 -10.08 15.15
CA ILE A 680 10.16 -10.06 16.60
C ILE A 680 8.74 -9.91 17.14
N GLU A 681 8.34 -10.81 18.01
CA GLU A 681 7.06 -10.79 18.71
C GLU A 681 7.29 -10.63 20.21
N LEU A 682 6.45 -9.82 20.83
CA LEU A 682 6.49 -9.51 22.25
C LEU A 682 5.12 -9.83 22.82
N VAL A 683 5.08 -10.89 23.61
CA VAL A 683 3.87 -11.38 24.26
C VAL A 683 3.81 -10.80 25.66
N THR A 684 2.77 -10.01 25.93
CA THR A 684 2.56 -9.44 27.25
C THR A 684 2.08 -10.50 28.25
N PRO A 685 2.23 -10.27 29.56
CA PRO A 685 1.38 -10.95 30.55
C PRO A 685 -0.10 -10.68 30.24
N LYS A 686 -1.01 -11.43 30.86
CA LYS A 686 -2.40 -11.00 31.01
C LYS A 686 -2.43 -9.91 32.09
N PHE A 687 -2.90 -8.73 31.74
CA PHE A 687 -2.89 -7.56 32.63
C PHE A 687 -3.91 -6.52 32.19
N THR A 688 -4.19 -5.57 33.06
CA THR A 688 -4.86 -4.32 32.72
C THR A 688 -3.82 -3.38 32.10
N PRO A 689 -3.85 -3.12 30.78
CA PRO A 689 -2.80 -2.36 30.13
C PRO A 689 -2.78 -0.91 30.61
N GLU A 690 -1.59 -0.36 30.80
CA GLU A 690 -1.34 1.07 31.03
C GLU A 690 -0.53 1.68 29.88
N LEU A 691 -0.72 2.97 29.62
CA LEU A 691 -0.12 3.67 28.48
C LEU A 691 1.43 3.77 28.57
N ASN A 692 1.97 3.94 29.77
CA ASN A 692 3.41 3.89 30.06
C ASN A 692 4.02 2.53 29.69
N GLU A 693 3.35 1.43 30.00
CA GLU A 693 3.76 0.05 29.70
C GLU A 693 3.71 -0.21 28.19
N MET A 694 2.67 0.26 27.49
CA MET A 694 2.61 0.23 26.03
C MET A 694 3.75 1.04 25.40
N ASN A 695 4.02 2.24 25.91
CA ASN A 695 5.12 3.09 25.42
C ASN A 695 6.50 2.45 25.63
N ALA A 696 6.69 1.73 26.73
CA ALA A 696 7.94 0.99 26.99
C ALA A 696 8.25 0.00 25.87
N VAL A 697 7.25 -0.74 25.36
CA VAL A 697 7.39 -1.64 24.21
C VAL A 697 7.92 -0.91 22.98
N TYR A 698 7.30 0.21 22.61
CA TYR A 698 7.71 0.94 21.40
C TYR A 698 9.05 1.66 21.56
N ARG A 699 9.42 2.09 22.78
CA ARG A 699 10.76 2.61 23.05
C ARG A 699 11.83 1.52 22.89
N ALA A 700 11.57 0.30 23.38
CA ALA A 700 12.46 -0.84 23.18
C ALA A 700 12.60 -1.21 21.69
N PHE A 701 11.49 -1.22 20.94
CA PHE A 701 11.50 -1.42 19.49
C PHE A 701 12.27 -0.31 18.77
N GLU A 702 12.03 0.96 19.10
CA GLU A 702 12.68 2.11 18.48
C GLU A 702 14.19 2.05 18.66
N LYS A 703 14.68 1.79 19.88
CA LYS A 703 16.12 1.64 20.20
C LYS A 703 16.82 0.60 19.32
N ASN A 704 16.10 -0.45 18.92
CA ASN A 704 16.60 -1.54 18.09
C ASN A 704 16.25 -1.40 16.59
N ASN A 705 15.63 -0.29 16.15
CA ASN A 705 15.08 -0.12 14.79
C ASN A 705 14.14 -1.26 14.35
N VAL A 706 13.43 -1.84 15.32
CA VAL A 706 12.39 -2.82 15.07
C VAL A 706 11.14 -2.02 14.71
N LEU A 707 10.71 -2.11 13.46
CA LEU A 707 9.60 -1.32 12.97
C LEU A 707 8.33 -2.17 12.88
N PRO A 708 7.29 -1.85 13.67
CA PRO A 708 5.96 -2.38 13.44
C PRO A 708 5.43 -1.93 12.08
N GLN A 709 4.72 -2.80 11.37
CA GLN A 709 4.12 -2.47 10.07
C GLN A 709 2.82 -3.24 9.86
N LEU A 710 1.87 -2.60 9.18
CA LEU A 710 0.58 -3.22 8.79
C LEU A 710 0.77 -4.56 8.05
N LEU A 711 1.79 -4.65 7.22
CA LEU A 711 2.05 -5.81 6.36
C LEU A 711 2.69 -7.00 7.08
N SER A 712 3.15 -6.86 8.32
CA SER A 712 3.99 -7.87 8.98
C SER A 712 3.79 -8.05 10.49
N GLY A 713 3.83 -9.31 10.96
CA GLY A 713 3.70 -9.70 12.38
C GLY A 713 2.25 -9.67 12.86
N GLY A 714 1.79 -10.70 13.55
CA GLY A 714 0.41 -10.80 14.05
C GLY A 714 0.23 -9.95 15.29
N GLY A 715 -0.63 -8.93 15.26
CA GLY A 715 -1.17 -8.39 16.50
C GLY A 715 -2.22 -9.36 17.01
N HIS A 716 -2.14 -9.73 18.28
CA HIS A 716 -3.14 -10.57 18.94
C HIS A 716 -3.68 -9.81 20.15
N VAL A 717 -5.01 -9.76 20.29
CA VAL A 717 -5.65 -9.32 21.52
C VAL A 717 -6.36 -10.53 22.13
N ASN A 718 -5.82 -10.99 23.26
CA ASN A 718 -6.33 -12.11 24.02
C ASN A 718 -7.22 -11.57 25.15
N ILE A 719 -8.47 -12.02 25.20
CA ILE A 719 -9.38 -11.78 26.33
C ILE A 719 -9.30 -12.98 27.26
N ASP A 720 -9.18 -12.72 28.57
CA ASP A 720 -9.39 -13.77 29.56
C ASP A 720 -10.88 -14.16 29.62
N LEU A 721 -11.17 -15.43 29.34
CA LEU A 721 -12.54 -15.95 29.38
C LEU A 721 -13.11 -16.03 30.81
N ALA A 722 -12.30 -15.86 31.85
CA ALA A 722 -12.78 -15.72 33.23
C ALA A 722 -13.82 -14.59 33.38
N ALA A 723 -13.76 -13.56 32.55
CA ALA A 723 -14.78 -12.49 32.53
C ALA A 723 -16.21 -13.00 32.20
N PHE A 724 -16.30 -14.15 31.54
CA PHE A 724 -17.55 -14.81 31.11
C PHE A 724 -17.88 -16.08 31.92
N GLU A 725 -17.14 -16.39 32.97
CA GLU A 725 -17.41 -17.58 33.79
C GLU A 725 -18.81 -17.52 34.40
N GLY A 726 -19.60 -18.59 34.20
CA GLY A 726 -21.01 -18.63 34.59
C GLY A 726 -21.94 -17.70 33.78
N LYS A 727 -21.46 -17.07 32.70
CA LYS A 727 -22.18 -16.07 31.91
C LYS A 727 -22.25 -16.43 30.40
N PRO A 728 -22.79 -17.60 30.03
CA PRO A 728 -22.78 -18.06 28.63
C PRO A 728 -23.61 -17.16 27.71
N LYS A 729 -24.72 -16.58 28.20
CA LYS A 729 -25.51 -15.59 27.47
C LYS A 729 -24.68 -14.37 27.06
N GLN A 730 -23.85 -13.86 27.97
CA GLN A 730 -23.00 -12.69 27.72
C GLN A 730 -21.90 -13.02 26.72
N LEU A 731 -21.33 -14.23 26.74
CA LEU A 731 -20.38 -14.66 25.71
C LEU A 731 -21.05 -14.77 24.34
N ALA A 732 -22.25 -15.36 24.25
CA ALA A 732 -23.01 -15.42 23.00
C ALA A 732 -23.35 -14.01 22.45
N ARG A 733 -23.68 -13.07 23.34
CA ARG A 733 -23.86 -11.64 23.00
C ARG A 733 -22.56 -11.04 22.47
N PHE A 734 -21.42 -11.29 23.10
CA PHE A 734 -20.12 -10.81 22.64
C PHE A 734 -19.79 -11.30 21.23
N LEU A 735 -19.98 -12.60 20.94
CA LEU A 735 -19.78 -13.16 19.61
C LEU A 735 -20.71 -12.52 18.57
N THR A 736 -21.97 -12.28 18.94
CA THR A 736 -22.95 -11.60 18.07
C THR A 736 -22.49 -10.16 17.74
N ILE A 737 -22.10 -9.38 18.74
CA ILE A 737 -21.61 -8.00 18.58
C ILE A 737 -20.37 -7.95 17.69
N PHE A 738 -19.42 -8.87 17.88
CA PHE A 738 -18.25 -8.97 17.03
C PHE A 738 -18.65 -9.19 15.56
N HIS A 739 -19.56 -10.12 15.28
CA HIS A 739 -19.98 -10.43 13.92
C HIS A 739 -20.82 -9.33 13.25
N GLU A 740 -21.54 -8.53 14.01
CA GLU A 740 -22.23 -7.32 13.50
C GLU A 740 -21.23 -6.28 12.96
N HIS A 741 -20.04 -6.19 13.57
CA HIS A 741 -19.05 -5.14 13.27
C HIS A 741 -17.74 -5.67 12.64
N ARG A 742 -17.66 -6.97 12.31
CA ARG A 742 -16.41 -7.62 11.86
C ARG A 742 -15.80 -7.00 10.60
N GLY A 743 -16.63 -6.54 9.66
CA GLY A 743 -16.18 -5.98 8.39
C GLY A 743 -15.37 -4.70 8.58
N VAL A 744 -15.93 -3.71 9.30
CA VAL A 744 -15.24 -2.45 9.58
C VAL A 744 -14.07 -2.64 10.56
N THR A 745 -14.20 -3.57 11.52
CA THR A 745 -13.09 -3.94 12.42
C THR A 745 -11.91 -4.51 11.63
N SER A 746 -12.17 -5.41 10.67
CA SER A 746 -11.16 -5.93 9.75
C SER A 746 -10.55 -4.82 8.91
N LEU A 747 -11.35 -3.90 8.38
CA LEU A 747 -10.84 -2.78 7.58
C LEU A 747 -9.84 -1.90 8.37
N MET A 748 -10.13 -1.59 9.64
CA MET A 748 -9.24 -0.78 10.48
C MET A 748 -7.98 -1.53 10.91
N PHE A 749 -8.15 -2.78 11.36
CA PHE A 749 -7.14 -3.48 12.14
C PHE A 749 -6.72 -4.82 11.56
N GLN A 750 -7.05 -5.16 10.31
CA GLN A 750 -6.52 -6.36 9.65
C GLN A 750 -6.14 -6.03 8.21
N HIS A 751 -4.87 -6.09 7.86
CA HIS A 751 -4.45 -5.83 6.49
C HIS A 751 -5.04 -6.86 5.51
N VAL A 752 -5.55 -6.45 4.34
CA VAL A 752 -6.26 -7.32 3.37
C VAL A 752 -5.47 -8.60 2.98
N LYS A 753 -4.14 -8.51 2.91
CA LYS A 753 -3.28 -9.67 2.64
C LYS A 753 -3.26 -10.73 3.75
N ARG A 754 -3.84 -10.47 4.93
CA ARG A 754 -3.89 -11.38 6.09
C ARG A 754 -5.24 -12.03 6.31
N THR A 755 -6.28 -11.61 5.59
CA THR A 755 -7.61 -12.23 5.67
C THR A 755 -7.54 -13.73 5.37
N HIS A 756 -6.66 -14.14 4.46
CA HIS A 756 -6.41 -15.56 4.20
C HIS A 756 -5.69 -16.30 5.34
N THR A 757 -5.12 -15.66 6.37
CA THR A 757 -4.49 -16.34 7.53
C THR A 757 -5.43 -16.35 8.74
N SER A 758 -6.40 -15.44 8.74
CA SER A 758 -7.41 -15.26 9.77
C SER A 758 -8.72 -14.92 9.06
N GLU A 759 -9.40 -15.99 8.66
CA GLU A 759 -10.53 -15.92 7.73
C GLU A 759 -11.80 -15.46 8.46
N PRO A 760 -12.66 -14.65 7.81
CA PRO A 760 -14.02 -14.47 8.28
C PRO A 760 -14.74 -15.83 8.29
N LEU A 761 -15.30 -16.21 9.45
CA LEU A 761 -16.09 -17.44 9.55
C LEU A 761 -17.36 -17.34 8.71
N ASP A 762 -17.68 -18.42 8.01
CA ASP A 762 -19.00 -18.61 7.41
C ASP A 762 -19.96 -19.13 8.49
N LEU A 763 -20.95 -18.33 8.87
CA LEU A 763 -21.84 -18.62 9.99
C LEU A 763 -23.20 -19.11 9.47
N SER A 764 -23.68 -20.22 10.01
CA SER A 764 -25.02 -20.70 9.67
C SER A 764 -26.10 -19.76 10.20
N GLU A 765 -27.23 -19.67 9.49
CA GLU A 765 -28.40 -18.91 9.96
C GLU A 765 -28.88 -19.38 11.34
N ASN A 766 -28.78 -20.69 11.61
CA ASN A 766 -29.12 -21.26 12.91
C ASN A 766 -28.22 -20.72 14.01
N LEU A 767 -26.89 -20.76 13.81
CA LEU A 767 -25.94 -20.26 14.79
C LEU A 767 -26.15 -18.78 15.07
N VAL A 768 -26.32 -17.96 14.01
CA VAL A 768 -26.58 -16.52 14.15
C VAL A 768 -27.84 -16.26 14.98
N LYS A 769 -28.93 -16.98 14.69
CA LYS A 769 -30.21 -16.86 15.42
C LYS A 769 -30.08 -17.29 16.89
N GLN A 770 -29.36 -18.39 17.15
CA GLN A 770 -29.17 -18.94 18.48
C GLN A 770 -28.26 -18.05 19.34
N LEU A 771 -27.15 -17.56 18.81
CA LEU A 771 -26.24 -16.67 19.55
C LEU A 771 -26.92 -15.37 19.98
N LYS A 772 -27.70 -14.76 19.08
CA LYS A 772 -28.43 -13.51 19.36
C LYS A 772 -29.36 -13.63 20.56
N ASN A 773 -30.06 -14.75 20.69
CA ASN A 773 -31.12 -14.96 21.68
C ASN A 773 -30.77 -16.07 22.69
N PHE A 774 -29.48 -16.30 22.92
CA PHE A 774 -29.03 -17.42 23.74
C PHE A 774 -29.46 -17.24 25.20
N ASN A 775 -30.16 -18.24 25.74
CA ASN A 775 -30.55 -18.30 27.17
C ASN A 775 -30.27 -19.69 27.77
N GLY A 776 -29.43 -20.50 27.12
CA GLY A 776 -29.05 -21.83 27.59
C GLY A 776 -27.91 -21.81 28.61
N THR A 777 -27.48 -23.01 28.97
CA THR A 777 -26.34 -23.32 29.85
C THR A 777 -24.99 -23.19 29.14
N GLU A 778 -23.90 -23.20 29.91
CA GLU A 778 -22.54 -23.18 29.37
C GLU A 778 -22.25 -24.38 28.46
N THR A 779 -22.67 -25.58 28.86
CA THR A 779 -22.52 -26.81 28.07
C THR A 779 -23.29 -26.72 26.75
N GLU A 780 -24.50 -26.15 26.75
CA GLU A 780 -25.29 -25.95 25.53
C GLU A 780 -24.61 -24.96 24.58
N LEU A 781 -24.00 -23.88 25.07
CA LEU A 781 -23.26 -22.94 24.22
C LEU A 781 -22.02 -23.59 23.62
N LYS A 782 -21.23 -24.31 24.42
CA LYS A 782 -20.04 -25.03 23.94
C LYS A 782 -20.39 -26.04 22.85
N THR A 783 -21.46 -26.80 23.08
CA THR A 783 -22.01 -27.77 22.14
C THR A 783 -22.48 -27.10 20.85
N LEU A 784 -23.18 -25.97 20.95
CA LEU A 784 -23.64 -25.17 19.82
C LEU A 784 -22.44 -24.69 18.97
N LEU A 785 -21.44 -24.07 19.59
CA LEU A 785 -20.26 -23.53 18.89
C LEU A 785 -19.49 -24.63 18.15
N TYR A 786 -19.31 -25.81 18.76
CA TYR A 786 -18.63 -26.92 18.10
C TYR A 786 -19.46 -27.52 16.95
N ASN A 787 -20.76 -27.77 17.17
CA ASN A 787 -21.62 -28.42 16.19
C ASN A 787 -21.86 -27.54 14.96
N GLU A 788 -22.01 -26.22 15.17
CA GLU A 788 -22.17 -25.22 14.12
C GLU A 788 -20.83 -24.75 13.51
N ARG A 789 -19.72 -25.38 13.89
CA ARG A 789 -18.38 -25.17 13.31
C ARG A 789 -17.85 -23.74 13.47
N TYR A 790 -17.86 -23.22 14.68
CA TYR A 790 -17.15 -21.98 15.03
C TYR A 790 -15.62 -22.18 15.07
N PHE A 791 -15.04 -22.60 13.94
CA PHE A 791 -13.62 -22.82 13.70
C PHE A 791 -13.36 -22.98 12.19
N ASN A 792 -12.09 -22.87 11.77
CA ASN A 792 -11.72 -23.13 10.38
C ASN A 792 -11.86 -24.63 10.05
N THR A 793 -12.66 -24.95 9.03
CA THR A 793 -12.89 -26.34 8.61
C THR A 793 -12.13 -26.71 7.33
N LYS A 794 -11.37 -25.80 6.72
CA LYS A 794 -10.77 -26.01 5.40
C LYS A 794 -9.53 -26.88 5.45
N PHE A 795 -9.36 -27.69 4.42
CA PHE A 795 -8.20 -28.54 4.22
C PHE A 795 -6.91 -27.70 4.11
N GLY A 796 -5.83 -28.16 4.74
CA GLY A 796 -4.53 -27.46 4.74
C GLY A 796 -4.42 -26.25 5.62
N ARG A 797 -5.31 -26.13 6.60
CA ARG A 797 -5.41 -24.99 7.50
C ARG A 797 -5.63 -25.47 8.93
N LYS A 798 -5.13 -24.68 9.90
CA LYS A 798 -5.37 -24.94 11.32
C LYS A 798 -6.74 -24.41 11.71
N THR A 799 -7.44 -25.09 12.63
CA THR A 799 -8.78 -24.72 13.13
C THR A 799 -8.85 -23.30 13.70
N ARG A 800 -7.75 -22.84 14.31
CA ARG A 800 -7.58 -21.46 14.81
C ARG A 800 -7.43 -20.38 13.73
N TYR A 801 -7.37 -20.68 12.45
CA TYR A 801 -7.17 -19.68 11.39
C TYR A 801 -8.44 -18.91 11.04
N VAL A 802 -9.00 -18.20 12.04
CA VAL A 802 -10.22 -17.38 12.00
C VAL A 802 -9.94 -16.00 12.60
N GLN A 803 -10.86 -15.04 12.44
CA GLN A 803 -10.72 -13.68 13.00
C GLN A 803 -10.82 -13.62 14.53
N LEU A 804 -11.73 -14.42 15.11
CA LEU A 804 -11.90 -14.55 16.55
C LEU A 804 -11.87 -16.04 16.90
N ASP A 805 -10.81 -16.49 17.53
CA ASP A 805 -10.68 -17.87 18.01
C ASP A 805 -11.20 -17.98 19.43
N VAL A 806 -12.14 -18.90 19.65
CA VAL A 806 -12.71 -19.24 20.96
C VAL A 806 -12.65 -20.73 21.23
N SER A 807 -11.81 -21.48 20.51
CA SER A 807 -11.67 -22.93 20.69
C SER A 807 -11.32 -23.35 22.11
N ALA A 808 -10.54 -22.53 22.83
CA ALA A 808 -10.25 -22.74 24.25
C ALA A 808 -11.50 -22.68 25.16
N TYR A 809 -12.59 -22.03 24.73
CA TYR A 809 -13.85 -22.00 25.48
C TYR A 809 -14.57 -23.35 25.42
N TYR A 810 -14.63 -23.98 24.24
CA TYR A 810 -15.37 -25.23 24.02
C TYR A 810 -14.46 -26.47 23.95
N GLN A 811 -13.22 -26.36 24.42
CA GLN A 811 -12.21 -27.41 24.27
C GLN A 811 -12.57 -28.73 24.95
N ASP A 812 -13.38 -28.67 26.01
CA ASP A 812 -13.90 -29.79 26.79
C ASP A 812 -14.93 -30.64 26.05
N VAL A 813 -15.60 -30.11 25.01
CA VAL A 813 -16.59 -30.83 24.19
C VAL A 813 -16.03 -31.30 22.83
N ILE A 814 -14.74 -31.06 22.56
CA ILE A 814 -14.10 -31.49 21.31
C ILE A 814 -13.88 -33.01 21.34
N PRO A 815 -14.28 -33.77 20.30
CA PRO A 815 -13.99 -35.19 20.18
C PRO A 815 -12.49 -35.49 20.29
N GLU A 816 -12.16 -36.50 21.09
CA GLU A 816 -10.79 -36.82 21.47
C GLU A 816 -9.86 -37.07 20.27
N ASN A 817 -10.38 -37.72 19.22
CA ASN A 817 -9.65 -38.05 18.01
C ASN A 817 -9.19 -36.83 17.19
N PHE A 818 -9.65 -35.62 17.52
CA PHE A 818 -9.17 -34.37 16.92
C PHE A 818 -8.19 -33.60 17.81
N VAL A 819 -7.95 -34.02 19.06
CA VAL A 819 -7.02 -33.37 19.97
C VAL A 819 -5.64 -34.00 19.81
N THR A 820 -4.77 -33.34 19.06
CA THR A 820 -3.43 -33.84 18.70
C THR A 820 -2.41 -32.71 18.70
N ASP A 821 -1.13 -33.06 18.75
CA ASP A 821 -0.05 -32.09 18.65
C ASP A 821 -0.15 -31.20 17.41
N ASP A 822 0.26 -29.94 17.58
CA ASP A 822 0.34 -28.98 16.49
C ASP A 822 1.37 -29.46 15.45
N PHE A 823 1.20 -29.02 14.21
CA PHE A 823 2.02 -29.48 13.11
C PHE A 823 2.38 -28.34 12.14
N ASP A 824 3.51 -28.49 11.45
CA ASP A 824 3.90 -27.53 10.42
C ASP A 824 3.17 -27.83 9.11
N ILE A 825 2.21 -26.98 8.77
CA ILE A 825 1.42 -27.04 7.52
C ILE A 825 2.30 -26.92 6.26
N SER A 826 3.55 -26.48 6.38
CA SER A 826 4.50 -26.34 5.29
C SER A 826 5.31 -27.59 5.02
N ASN A 827 5.48 -28.49 6.01
CA ASN A 827 6.28 -29.71 5.84
C ASN A 827 5.61 -30.68 4.84
N PRO A 828 6.23 -30.98 3.68
CA PRO A 828 5.63 -31.75 2.60
C PRO A 828 5.24 -33.18 2.97
N THR A 829 5.86 -33.78 3.99
CA THR A 829 5.56 -35.14 4.45
C THR A 829 4.58 -35.20 5.62
N THR A 830 4.30 -34.05 6.25
CA THR A 830 3.28 -33.96 7.30
C THR A 830 1.88 -33.91 6.69
N ASP A 831 1.07 -34.90 7.02
CA ASP A 831 -0.34 -34.98 6.64
C ASP A 831 -1.14 -33.78 7.15
N TRP A 832 -1.82 -33.10 6.22
CA TRP A 832 -2.82 -32.12 6.60
C TRP A 832 -4.02 -32.84 7.22
N ARG A 833 -4.35 -32.48 8.46
CA ARG A 833 -5.29 -33.21 9.30
C ARG A 833 -6.22 -32.28 10.07
N ARG A 834 -7.35 -32.84 10.47
CA ARG A 834 -8.31 -32.21 11.39
C ARG A 834 -7.69 -32.23 12.77
N THR A 835 -7.37 -31.06 13.32
CA THR A 835 -6.73 -30.96 14.63
C THR A 835 -7.22 -29.76 15.43
N PHE A 836 -7.29 -29.93 16.73
CA PHE A 836 -7.37 -28.87 17.73
C PHE A 836 -6.15 -28.95 18.64
N ARG A 837 -5.48 -27.80 18.79
CA ARG A 837 -4.49 -27.61 19.84
C ARG A 837 -5.24 -27.20 21.11
N VAL A 838 -5.11 -27.99 22.16
CA VAL A 838 -5.87 -27.86 23.41
C VAL A 838 -4.88 -27.80 24.56
N ASP A 839 -5.00 -26.77 25.40
CA ASP A 839 -4.30 -26.70 26.68
C ASP A 839 -5.33 -26.34 27.77
N PRO A 840 -5.64 -27.27 28.69
CA PRO A 840 -6.70 -27.07 29.68
C PRO A 840 -6.37 -25.96 30.68
N ARG A 841 -5.11 -25.53 30.76
CA ARG A 841 -4.66 -24.40 31.60
C ARG A 841 -4.93 -23.05 30.93
N ILE A 842 -5.18 -23.04 29.61
CA ILE A 842 -5.41 -21.82 28.85
C ILE A 842 -6.91 -21.64 28.63
N ARG A 843 -7.45 -20.54 29.18
CA ARG A 843 -8.79 -20.03 28.85
C ARG A 843 -8.63 -18.64 28.24
N LYS A 844 -8.83 -18.53 26.92
CA LYS A 844 -8.76 -17.26 26.19
C LYS A 844 -9.67 -17.24 24.97
N ALA A 845 -10.19 -16.06 24.64
CA ALA A 845 -10.63 -15.72 23.30
C ALA A 845 -9.55 -14.86 22.65
N GLU A 846 -9.30 -15.04 21.36
CA GLU A 846 -8.19 -14.39 20.68
C GLU A 846 -8.64 -13.72 19.38
N PHE A 847 -8.53 -12.40 19.33
CA PHE A 847 -8.53 -11.66 18.06
C PHE A 847 -7.22 -11.95 17.34
N ARG A 848 -7.27 -12.75 16.28
CA ARG A 848 -6.07 -13.22 15.59
C ARG A 848 -5.70 -12.33 14.42
N MET A 849 -4.39 -12.16 14.22
CA MET A 849 -3.82 -11.48 13.05
C MET A 849 -4.38 -10.06 12.84
N PHE A 850 -4.73 -9.36 13.92
CA PHE A 850 -4.83 -7.92 13.87
C PHE A 850 -3.49 -7.33 13.38
N ASN A 851 -3.50 -6.13 12.86
CA ASN A 851 -2.31 -5.38 12.54
C ASN A 851 -1.57 -5.17 13.87
N ALA A 852 -0.30 -5.57 13.90
CA ALA A 852 0.56 -5.20 15.01
C ALA A 852 0.48 -3.68 15.16
N PRO A 853 0.05 -3.16 16.33
CA PRO A 853 -0.11 -1.74 16.51
C PRO A 853 1.25 -1.06 16.30
N ARG A 854 1.25 0.13 15.66
CA ARG A 854 2.50 0.81 15.28
C ARG A 854 3.04 1.76 16.32
N ASP A 855 2.20 2.09 17.28
CA ASP A 855 2.50 2.94 18.43
C ASP A 855 1.52 2.60 19.56
N ALA A 856 1.77 3.17 20.74
CA ALA A 856 0.94 2.94 21.92
C ALA A 856 -0.51 3.39 21.72
N MET A 857 -0.73 4.35 20.83
CA MET A 857 -2.05 4.90 20.56
C MET A 857 -2.93 3.94 19.76
N GLU A 858 -2.40 3.37 18.68
CA GLU A 858 -3.10 2.33 17.91
C GLU A 858 -3.40 1.11 18.80
N SER A 859 -2.48 0.77 19.70
CA SER A 859 -2.70 -0.27 20.72
C SER A 859 -3.84 0.10 21.67
N ALA A 860 -3.89 1.34 22.15
CA ALA A 860 -4.95 1.82 23.03
C ALA A 860 -6.32 1.79 22.35
N LEU A 861 -6.41 2.20 21.08
CA LEU A 861 -7.65 2.15 20.29
C LEU A 861 -8.16 0.72 20.07
N GLN A 862 -7.25 -0.24 19.80
CA GLN A 862 -7.60 -1.66 19.73
C GLN A 862 -8.15 -2.17 21.06
N VAL A 863 -7.48 -1.85 22.19
CA VAL A 863 -7.94 -2.22 23.54
C VAL A 863 -9.29 -1.58 23.88
N LYS A 864 -9.48 -0.30 23.60
CA LYS A 864 -10.72 0.43 23.86
C LYS A 864 -11.89 -0.16 23.06
N LEU A 865 -11.67 -0.57 21.81
CA LEU A 865 -12.68 -1.24 20.99
C LEU A 865 -13.10 -2.57 21.61
N VAL A 866 -12.13 -3.39 22.06
CA VAL A 866 -12.41 -4.67 22.73
C VAL A 866 -13.17 -4.45 24.04
N ARG A 867 -12.75 -3.46 24.86
CA ARG A 867 -13.45 -3.09 26.09
C ARG A 867 -14.88 -2.61 25.84
N ALA A 868 -15.13 -1.85 24.78
CA ALA A 868 -16.47 -1.41 24.41
C ALA A 868 -17.38 -2.59 24.03
N MET A 869 -16.87 -3.55 23.26
CA MET A 869 -17.59 -4.81 22.96
C MET A 869 -17.88 -5.62 24.22
N LEU A 870 -16.89 -5.76 25.13
CA LEU A 870 -17.06 -6.41 26.43
C LEU A 870 -18.14 -5.70 27.27
N ASN A 871 -18.14 -4.36 27.29
CA ASN A 871 -19.08 -3.59 28.09
C ASN A 871 -20.50 -3.79 27.60
N LYS A 872 -20.71 -3.72 26.29
CA LYS A 872 -22.02 -3.97 25.68
C LYS A 872 -22.50 -5.40 25.92
N ALA A 873 -21.60 -6.38 25.87
CA ALA A 873 -21.95 -7.78 26.09
C ALA A 873 -22.27 -8.12 27.55
N LEU A 874 -21.46 -7.62 28.50
CA LEU A 874 -21.54 -7.96 29.92
C LEU A 874 -22.56 -7.11 30.68
N ASN A 875 -22.73 -5.83 30.29
CA ASN A 875 -23.44 -4.86 31.11
C ASN A 875 -24.77 -4.39 30.51
N GLU A 876 -25.01 -4.58 29.20
CA GLU A 876 -26.25 -4.16 28.54
C GLU A 876 -27.11 -5.37 28.17
N GLU A 877 -28.43 -5.24 28.30
CA GLU A 877 -29.39 -6.29 27.92
C GLU A 877 -30.20 -5.94 26.66
N GLY A 878 -29.90 -4.80 26.02
CA GLY A 878 -30.58 -4.35 24.82
C GLY A 878 -30.57 -5.39 23.70
N THR A 879 -31.59 -5.33 22.84
CA THR A 879 -31.74 -6.18 21.67
C THR A 879 -30.57 -5.98 20.71
N LEU A 880 -29.94 -7.07 20.30
CA LEU A 880 -28.90 -7.07 19.26
C LEU A 880 -29.55 -7.17 17.87
N SER A 881 -28.85 -6.70 16.83
CA SER A 881 -29.32 -6.86 15.45
C SER A 881 -29.32 -8.34 15.05
N GLY A 882 -28.24 -9.04 15.36
CA GLY A 882 -27.89 -10.37 14.86
C GLY A 882 -27.58 -10.39 13.36
N LYS A 883 -27.45 -9.24 12.70
CA LYS A 883 -27.08 -9.17 11.29
C LYS A 883 -25.56 -9.23 11.16
N VAL A 884 -25.06 -10.31 10.58
CA VAL A 884 -23.62 -10.47 10.30
C VAL A 884 -23.18 -9.47 9.24
N SER A 885 -22.04 -8.81 9.44
CA SER A 885 -21.42 -7.96 8.43
C SER A 885 -20.76 -8.83 7.34
N GLU A 886 -21.19 -8.65 6.09
CA GLU A 886 -20.66 -9.38 4.93
C GLU A 886 -19.64 -8.58 4.12
N ASN A 887 -19.47 -7.28 4.41
CA ASN A 887 -18.55 -6.43 3.68
C ASN A 887 -17.09 -6.77 4.02
N GLY A 888 -16.31 -7.07 2.99
CA GLY A 888 -14.86 -7.20 3.04
C GLY A 888 -14.12 -5.94 2.58
N HIS A 889 -12.78 -6.04 2.56
CA HIS A 889 -11.92 -4.94 2.14
C HIS A 889 -12.21 -4.43 0.72
N LEU A 890 -12.46 -5.33 -0.23
CA LEU A 890 -12.68 -4.96 -1.63
C LEU A 890 -14.05 -4.32 -1.84
N ASP A 891 -15.06 -4.73 -1.07
CA ASP A 891 -16.39 -4.11 -1.09
C ASP A 891 -16.31 -2.67 -0.60
N TYR A 892 -15.56 -2.42 0.47
CA TYR A 892 -15.32 -1.06 0.96
C TYR A 892 -14.48 -0.20 0.02
N VAL A 893 -13.53 -0.77 -0.72
CA VAL A 893 -12.80 -0.04 -1.77
C VAL A 893 -13.74 0.34 -2.93
N ALA A 894 -14.68 -0.54 -3.29
CA ALA A 894 -15.68 -0.26 -4.30
C ALA A 894 -16.74 0.77 -3.83
N GLU A 895 -17.09 0.77 -2.55
CA GLU A 895 -18.05 1.69 -1.94
C GLU A 895 -17.48 2.38 -0.67
N PRO A 896 -16.57 3.36 -0.80
CA PRO A 896 -15.91 3.99 0.36
C PRO A 896 -16.86 4.66 1.36
N LYS A 897 -18.02 5.15 0.90
CA LYS A 897 -19.05 5.76 1.77
C LYS A 897 -19.64 4.74 2.76
N LYS A 898 -19.73 3.47 2.36
CA LYS A 898 -20.23 2.39 3.22
C LYS A 898 -19.32 2.18 4.42
N ALA A 899 -18.00 2.30 4.26
CA ALA A 899 -17.05 2.19 5.36
C ALA A 899 -17.26 3.27 6.43
N ALA A 900 -17.52 4.51 6.02
CA ALA A 900 -17.82 5.61 6.94
C ALA A 900 -19.16 5.41 7.67
N SER A 901 -20.19 4.94 6.96
CA SER A 901 -21.50 4.61 7.55
C SER A 901 -21.38 3.48 8.57
N ASP A 902 -20.64 2.42 8.25
CA ASP A 902 -20.46 1.27 9.14
C ASP A 902 -19.66 1.64 10.37
N LEU A 903 -18.64 2.50 10.21
CA LEU A 903 -17.91 3.07 11.35
C LEU A 903 -18.83 3.87 12.26
N ALA A 904 -19.66 4.77 11.70
CA ALA A 904 -20.59 5.57 12.48
C ALA A 904 -21.59 4.70 13.25
N SER A 905 -22.12 3.66 12.59
CA SER A 905 -23.01 2.67 13.20
C SER A 905 -22.32 1.94 14.37
N MET A 906 -21.12 1.40 14.14
CA MET A 906 -20.34 0.71 15.17
C MET A 906 -20.01 1.64 16.36
N CYS A 907 -19.53 2.86 16.10
CA CYS A 907 -19.16 3.79 17.17
C CYS A 907 -20.37 4.20 17.99
N LYS A 908 -21.51 4.50 17.35
CA LYS A 908 -22.77 4.78 18.04
C LYS A 908 -23.23 3.60 18.88
N ASP A 909 -23.16 2.38 18.33
CA ASP A 909 -23.59 1.16 19.00
C ASP A 909 -22.71 0.81 20.21
N LEU A 910 -21.40 0.96 20.07
CA LEU A 910 -20.41 0.64 21.10
C LEU A 910 -20.12 1.79 22.07
N GLY A 911 -20.58 3.01 21.81
CA GLY A 911 -20.29 4.16 22.66
C GLY A 911 -18.88 4.71 22.49
N LEU A 912 -18.32 4.61 21.28
CA LEU A 912 -16.98 5.08 20.93
C LEU A 912 -17.07 6.43 20.21
N ASP A 913 -15.99 7.22 20.29
CA ASP A 913 -15.85 8.43 19.49
C ASP A 913 -15.44 8.06 18.06
N ILE A 914 -16.29 8.40 17.09
CA ILE A 914 -16.03 8.18 15.67
C ILE A 914 -14.72 8.85 15.21
N ASN A 915 -14.33 9.98 15.80
CA ASN A 915 -13.15 10.74 15.40
C ASN A 915 -11.85 10.00 15.72
N GLU A 916 -11.80 9.24 16.81
CA GLU A 916 -10.63 8.43 17.20
C GLU A 916 -10.34 7.31 16.18
N TYR A 917 -11.39 6.72 15.59
CA TYR A 917 -11.29 5.55 14.71
C TYR A 917 -11.33 5.89 13.22
N ARG A 918 -11.86 7.06 12.84
CA ARG A 918 -12.00 7.48 11.43
C ARG A 918 -10.67 7.42 10.65
N PRO A 919 -9.53 7.91 11.17
CA PRO A 919 -8.25 7.81 10.44
C PRO A 919 -7.82 6.35 10.15
N ALA A 920 -8.13 5.40 11.05
CA ALA A 920 -7.80 3.99 10.86
C ALA A 920 -8.62 3.35 9.73
N VAL A 921 -9.92 3.67 9.63
CA VAL A 921 -10.77 3.22 8.51
C VAL A 921 -10.24 3.75 7.17
N TYR A 922 -9.88 5.03 7.14
CA TYR A 922 -9.42 5.69 5.91
C TYR A 922 -8.05 5.18 5.45
N GLU A 923 -7.14 4.92 6.39
CA GLU A 923 -5.90 4.22 6.07
C GLU A 923 -6.16 2.79 5.58
N GLY A 924 -7.10 2.07 6.21
CA GLY A 924 -7.53 0.73 5.79
C GLY A 924 -8.02 0.68 4.34
N LEU A 925 -8.81 1.67 3.92
CA LEU A 925 -9.24 1.84 2.51
C LEU A 925 -8.04 2.07 1.58
N ALA A 926 -7.16 3.00 1.93
CA ALA A 926 -5.98 3.33 1.13
C ALA A 926 -5.04 2.13 0.93
N GLU A 927 -4.73 1.39 2.01
CA GLU A 927 -3.89 0.20 1.92
C GLU A 927 -4.58 -0.96 1.20
N SER A 928 -5.92 -1.07 1.29
CA SER A 928 -6.69 -2.09 0.55
C SER A 928 -6.70 -1.81 -0.96
N GLU A 929 -6.89 -0.55 -1.37
CA GLU A 929 -6.81 -0.11 -2.78
C GLU A 929 -5.41 -0.33 -3.37
N LYS A 930 -4.38 0.04 -2.61
CA LYS A 930 -2.98 -0.19 -2.98
C LYS A 930 -2.66 -1.67 -3.09
N ALA A 931 -3.09 -2.46 -2.12
CA ALA A 931 -2.85 -3.91 -2.13
C ALA A 931 -3.55 -4.57 -3.32
N SER A 932 -4.79 -4.19 -3.67
CA SER A 932 -5.54 -4.83 -4.76
C SER A 932 -4.91 -4.62 -6.15
N ARG A 933 -4.14 -3.53 -6.33
CA ARG A 933 -3.40 -3.23 -7.56
C ARG A 933 -2.07 -3.97 -7.71
N SER A 934 -1.58 -4.61 -6.64
CA SER A 934 -0.31 -5.31 -6.67
C SER A 934 -0.42 -6.61 -7.48
N LYS A 935 0.57 -6.89 -8.33
CA LYS A 935 0.67 -8.17 -9.08
C LYS A 935 0.71 -9.44 -8.23
N PHE A 936 1.02 -9.31 -6.93
CA PHE A 936 1.04 -10.42 -5.97
C PHE A 936 -0.27 -10.57 -5.20
N PHE A 937 -1.23 -9.65 -5.40
CA PHE A 937 -2.52 -9.75 -4.77
C PHE A 937 -3.36 -10.80 -5.48
N MET A 938 -4.10 -11.55 -4.68
CA MET A 938 -5.02 -12.59 -5.11
C MET A 938 -6.23 -12.47 -4.19
N PRO A 939 -7.46 -12.36 -4.73
CA PRO A 939 -8.68 -12.43 -3.94
C PRO A 939 -8.69 -13.67 -3.05
N ILE A 940 -9.35 -13.57 -1.89
CA ILE A 940 -9.38 -14.66 -0.91
C ILE A 940 -10.02 -15.92 -1.50
N GLU A 941 -11.03 -15.76 -2.36
CA GLU A 941 -11.74 -16.84 -3.04
C GLU A 941 -10.80 -17.63 -3.97
N GLU A 942 -10.01 -16.92 -4.78
CA GLU A 942 -9.01 -17.53 -5.66
C GLU A 942 -7.91 -18.21 -4.84
N ARG A 943 -7.46 -17.57 -3.76
CA ARG A 943 -6.40 -18.09 -2.90
C ARG A 943 -6.80 -19.37 -2.17
N LEU A 944 -8.07 -19.49 -1.80
CA LEU A 944 -8.61 -20.63 -1.06
C LEU A 944 -9.32 -21.65 -1.95
N ALA A 945 -9.24 -21.51 -3.28
CA ALA A 945 -9.89 -22.42 -4.23
C ALA A 945 -9.47 -23.88 -4.05
N ASN A 946 -8.23 -24.12 -3.61
CA ASN A 946 -7.68 -25.46 -3.34
C ASN A 946 -7.81 -25.87 -1.86
N ASN A 947 -8.56 -25.15 -1.03
CA ASN A 947 -8.75 -25.47 0.39
C ASN A 947 -10.24 -25.72 0.69
N PRO A 948 -10.82 -26.83 0.17
CA PRO A 948 -12.22 -27.15 0.44
C PRO A 948 -12.45 -27.48 1.93
N PRO A 949 -13.66 -27.26 2.47
CA PRO A 949 -14.03 -27.71 3.81
C PRO A 949 -13.86 -29.24 3.97
N GLN A 950 -13.18 -29.65 5.03
CA GLN A 950 -13.07 -31.05 5.45
C GLN A 950 -14.40 -31.52 6.03
N ARG A 951 -14.79 -32.76 5.69
CA ARG A 951 -15.97 -33.42 6.25
C ARG A 951 -15.63 -34.24 7.49
N GLY A 952 -16.67 -34.71 8.19
CA GLY A 952 -16.52 -35.74 9.24
C GLY A 952 -16.00 -35.24 10.59
N TRP A 953 -16.18 -33.96 10.92
CA TRP A 953 -15.82 -33.37 12.23
C TRP A 953 -16.66 -33.88 13.43
N GLY A 954 -17.45 -34.95 13.27
CA GLY A 954 -18.28 -35.54 14.33
C GLY A 954 -19.31 -34.57 14.94
N LYS A 955 -19.87 -34.93 16.09
CA LYS A 955 -20.65 -34.02 16.94
C LYS A 955 -19.84 -33.73 18.21
N ALA A 956 -20.19 -32.69 18.94
CA ALA A 956 -19.64 -32.42 20.27
C ALA A 956 -19.83 -33.65 21.17
N VAL A 957 -18.83 -33.95 22.01
CA VAL A 957 -18.94 -34.96 23.07
C VAL A 957 -19.48 -34.33 24.35
N GLU A 958 -19.82 -35.16 25.34
CA GLU A 958 -20.13 -34.66 26.68
C GLU A 958 -18.94 -33.87 27.26
N ALA A 959 -19.25 -32.77 27.95
CA ALA A 959 -18.23 -31.89 28.51
C ALA A 959 -17.40 -32.64 29.55
N ARG A 960 -16.08 -32.64 29.36
CA ARG A 960 -15.14 -33.29 30.28
C ARG A 960 -14.94 -32.46 31.54
N SER A 961 -14.77 -33.13 32.69
CA SER A 961 -14.37 -32.48 33.94
C SER A 961 -12.92 -31.99 33.88
N ALA A 962 -12.50 -31.18 34.85
CA ALA A 962 -11.12 -30.67 34.93
C ALA A 962 -10.09 -31.80 35.08
N GLU A 963 -10.44 -32.87 35.81
CA GLU A 963 -9.59 -34.05 36.03
C GLU A 963 -9.44 -34.91 34.78
N ASN A 964 -10.43 -34.85 33.88
CA ASN A 964 -10.47 -35.59 32.62
C ASN A 964 -10.16 -34.69 31.41
N ALA A 965 -9.64 -33.49 31.65
CA ALA A 965 -9.35 -32.54 30.59
C ALA A 965 -8.21 -33.05 29.71
N LEU A 966 -8.35 -32.87 28.39
CA LEU A 966 -7.34 -33.31 27.43
C LEU A 966 -6.28 -32.24 27.25
N ASN A 967 -5.02 -32.64 27.08
CA ASN A 967 -3.95 -31.81 26.55
C ASN A 967 -3.55 -32.37 25.18
N SER A 968 -3.33 -31.51 24.19
CA SER A 968 -2.81 -31.93 22.89
C SER A 968 -1.33 -32.35 22.93
N GLU A 969 -0.55 -31.81 23.86
CA GLU A 969 0.89 -32.04 23.95
C GLU A 969 1.25 -33.53 24.08
N GLY A 970 2.06 -34.04 23.16
CA GLY A 970 2.50 -35.44 23.09
C GLY A 970 1.47 -36.40 22.47
N ARG A 971 0.33 -35.91 21.97
CA ARG A 971 -0.70 -36.75 21.35
C ARG A 971 -0.47 -36.90 19.85
N GLU A 972 -0.14 -38.12 19.45
CA GLU A 972 0.01 -38.47 18.05
C GLU A 972 -1.32 -38.52 17.31
N TRP A 973 -1.31 -38.07 16.05
CA TRP A 973 -2.45 -38.25 15.17
C TRP A 973 -2.36 -39.60 14.47
N VAL A 974 -3.45 -40.37 14.56
CA VAL A 974 -3.61 -41.64 13.85
C VAL A 974 -4.67 -41.47 12.77
N LYS A 975 -4.33 -41.84 11.54
CA LYS A 975 -5.21 -41.72 10.38
C LYS A 975 -6.43 -42.64 10.54
N GLY A 976 -7.64 -42.08 10.45
CA GLY A 976 -8.89 -42.84 10.45
C GLY A 976 -9.53 -43.00 9.05
N PRO A 977 -10.59 -43.83 8.91
CA PRO A 977 -11.26 -44.07 7.62
C PRO A 977 -11.81 -42.81 6.94
N VAL A 978 -12.26 -41.83 7.74
CA VAL A 978 -12.74 -40.52 7.26
C VAL A 978 -11.63 -39.59 6.78
N ASP A 979 -10.36 -39.87 7.10
CA ASP A 979 -9.21 -39.07 6.65
C ASP A 979 -8.72 -39.46 5.25
N GLU A 980 -9.09 -40.66 4.75
CA GLU A 980 -8.77 -41.10 3.39
C GLU A 980 -9.39 -40.18 2.32
N LEU A 981 -10.60 -39.67 2.58
CA LEU A 981 -11.33 -38.73 1.73
C LEU A 981 -10.72 -37.32 1.67
N ASN A 982 -9.83 -36.99 2.61
CA ASN A 982 -9.22 -35.66 2.72
C ASN A 982 -7.79 -35.62 2.13
N THR A 983 -7.30 -36.67 1.47
CA THR A 983 -5.90 -36.77 1.02
C THR A 983 -5.62 -36.08 -0.33
N MET A 984 -5.83 -34.76 -0.46
CA MET A 984 -5.12 -34.05 -1.55
C MET A 984 -3.62 -34.35 -1.41
N THR A 985 -3.06 -35.00 -2.42
CA THR A 985 -1.93 -35.91 -2.23
C THR A 985 -0.68 -35.17 -1.80
N ASN A 986 -0.16 -35.51 -0.61
CA ASN A 986 1.19 -35.10 -0.21
C ASN A 986 2.24 -35.43 -1.28
N ALA A 987 1.97 -36.43 -2.13
CA ALA A 987 2.74 -36.71 -3.33
C ALA A 987 3.03 -35.46 -4.19
N HIS A 988 2.08 -34.55 -4.40
CA HIS A 988 2.33 -33.32 -5.15
C HIS A 988 3.24 -32.34 -4.39
N ARG A 989 3.13 -32.28 -3.06
CA ARG A 989 3.98 -31.44 -2.19
C ARG A 989 5.41 -31.98 -2.13
N VAL A 990 5.56 -33.29 -2.00
CA VAL A 990 6.84 -34.01 -2.06
C VAL A 990 7.47 -33.84 -3.44
N GLN A 991 6.69 -33.95 -4.52
CA GLN A 991 7.17 -33.71 -5.88
C GLN A 991 7.62 -32.25 -6.08
N ALA A 992 6.88 -31.27 -5.57
CA ALA A 992 7.30 -29.87 -5.58
C ALA A 992 8.59 -29.66 -4.78
N ALA A 993 8.76 -30.31 -3.63
CA ALA A 993 10.00 -30.27 -2.85
C ALA A 993 11.19 -30.88 -3.63
N ARG A 994 10.95 -31.95 -4.41
CA ARG A 994 11.95 -32.60 -5.27
C ARG A 994 12.37 -31.71 -6.43
N GLU A 995 11.42 -31.10 -7.12
CA GLU A 995 11.69 -30.11 -8.18
C GLU A 995 12.49 -28.93 -7.63
N ALA A 996 12.13 -28.44 -6.45
CA ALA A 996 12.87 -27.37 -5.78
C ALA A 996 14.31 -27.78 -5.43
N GLN A 997 14.52 -29.03 -4.99
CA GLN A 997 15.85 -29.55 -4.69
C GLN A 997 16.73 -29.64 -5.96
N GLN A 998 16.16 -30.09 -7.08
CA GLN A 998 16.85 -30.10 -8.37
C GLN A 998 17.25 -28.67 -8.80
N MET A 999 16.36 -27.69 -8.63
CA MET A 999 16.69 -26.29 -8.90
C MET A 999 17.82 -25.77 -8.02
N ARG A 1000 17.89 -26.19 -6.75
CA ARG A 1000 18.98 -25.84 -5.81
C ARG A 1000 20.32 -26.47 -6.16
N GLN A 1001 20.32 -27.68 -6.71
CA GLN A 1001 21.55 -28.37 -7.13
C GLN A 1001 22.16 -27.75 -8.39
N ASN A 1002 21.35 -27.07 -9.21
CA ASN A 1002 21.76 -26.48 -10.49
C ASN A 1002 22.18 -25.01 -10.40
N ILE A 1003 22.21 -24.41 -9.20
CA ILE A 1003 22.66 -23.02 -9.01
C ILE A 1003 24.11 -22.96 -8.52
N VAL A 1004 24.87 -22.02 -9.07
CA VAL A 1004 26.16 -21.60 -8.50
C VAL A 1004 25.87 -20.81 -7.21
N PRO A 1005 26.52 -21.13 -6.08
CA PRO A 1005 26.34 -20.39 -4.83
C PRO A 1005 26.52 -18.89 -5.06
N ALA A 1006 25.59 -18.07 -4.53
CA ALA A 1006 25.59 -16.64 -4.80
C ALA A 1006 26.91 -15.93 -4.46
N ARG A 1007 27.69 -16.45 -3.49
CA ARG A 1007 29.01 -15.93 -3.08
C ARG A 1007 30.10 -16.00 -4.17
N GLU A 1008 29.87 -16.75 -5.25
CA GLU A 1008 30.85 -16.97 -6.32
C GLU A 1008 30.54 -16.15 -7.60
N LEU A 1009 29.44 -15.39 -7.63
CA LEU A 1009 29.00 -14.67 -8.83
C LEU A 1009 29.20 -13.14 -8.70
N PRO A 1010 30.14 -12.54 -9.46
CA PRO A 1010 30.26 -11.08 -9.56
C PRO A 1010 28.94 -10.42 -9.96
N GLY A 1011 28.64 -9.26 -9.36
CA GLY A 1011 27.43 -8.49 -9.66
C GLY A 1011 26.15 -8.95 -8.97
N GLN A 1012 26.20 -9.97 -8.11
CA GLN A 1012 25.11 -10.31 -7.19
C GLN A 1012 25.32 -9.67 -5.81
N PHE A 1013 24.27 -9.04 -5.27
CA PHE A 1013 24.35 -8.48 -3.92
C PHE A 1013 24.16 -9.60 -2.90
N VAL A 1014 25.27 -10.01 -2.30
CA VAL A 1014 25.34 -11.09 -1.31
C VAL A 1014 26.02 -10.55 -0.08
N ARG A 1015 25.45 -10.87 1.08
CA ARG A 1015 26.06 -10.54 2.36
C ARG A 1015 27.23 -11.48 2.63
N THR A 1016 28.43 -10.95 2.86
CA THR A 1016 29.64 -11.78 2.96
C THR A 1016 30.09 -12.05 4.40
N GLU A 1017 29.59 -11.29 5.38
CA GLU A 1017 29.99 -11.41 6.78
C GLU A 1017 28.81 -11.65 7.74
N SER A 1018 28.95 -12.68 8.60
CA SER A 1018 28.35 -12.75 9.93
C SER A 1018 29.46 -12.57 10.96
N CYS A 1019 29.65 -11.34 11.46
CA CYS A 1019 30.82 -10.99 12.24
C CYS A 1019 30.51 -11.07 13.75
N ALA A 1020 31.36 -11.73 14.54
CA ALA A 1020 31.26 -11.73 16.00
C ALA A 1020 31.27 -10.30 16.58
N GLU A 1021 32.02 -9.38 15.97
CA GLU A 1021 32.04 -7.96 16.34
C GLU A 1021 30.67 -7.27 16.20
N LEU A 1022 29.80 -7.78 15.33
CA LEU A 1022 28.42 -7.28 15.16
C LEU A 1022 27.51 -7.79 16.28
N ILE A 1023 27.74 -8.99 16.80
CA ILE A 1023 27.00 -9.58 17.92
C ILE A 1023 27.30 -8.80 19.21
N ASP A 1024 28.58 -8.66 19.57
CA ASP A 1024 29.03 -7.90 20.75
C ASP A 1024 28.60 -6.43 20.72
N ALA A 1025 28.36 -5.95 19.52
CA ALA A 1025 27.92 -4.61 19.22
C ALA A 1025 26.42 -4.38 19.38
N ILE A 1026 25.62 -5.43 19.20
CA ILE A 1026 24.17 -5.42 19.32
C ILE A 1026 23.79 -5.55 20.80
N LEU A 1027 24.49 -6.42 21.52
CA LEU A 1027 24.41 -6.60 22.97
C LEU A 1027 25.01 -5.41 23.72
#